data_AF-A0A845YI86-F1
#
_entry.id   AF-A0A845YI86-F1
#
_cell.length_a   1.000
_cell.length_b   1.000
_cell.length_c   1.000
_cell.angle_alpha   90.00
_cell.angle_beta   90.00
_cell.angle_gamma   90.00
#
_symmetry.space_group_name_H-M   'P 1'
#
loop_
_entity.id
_entity.type
_entity.pdbx_description
1 polymer ?
#
loop_
_entity_poly.entity_id
_entity_poly.type
_entity_poly.pdbx_seq_one_letter_code
_entity_poly.pdbx_strand_id
1 'polypeptide(L)'
;MEAVTLFSGGGGVDAGLLAAGIKPVVAVEYDPSKPNVSKAIADCYALNFSDCRLIKESIQEVAAKNFPEIPRDIDVWWASPPCTRFSLARGKACEQLEDIEIAEAIVKAVCIFRPKHFFLENVHRYKFSDSFSRIYLSLRSLGYAVEQSLVKFSNYGIPQTRERLLLRASCTGFADPLPPYQSQVSWYDAISDLIPGLPSSNLLPAQQKSLEKWLAGNKPEPVLIKRIGRGANRVKSSSKFSFTIQSSNFSDQKGRCRGRVGDIWLPDGTVKRLTIECARRLQTFPDWYQLPKSVAIAGRLLGNAVPPKFVELLFKNIKDYAATEASIRVENGNNWRQLELPLFSKVQKLDSEVLQPEQRNSLPITRSRREFGERCLHSVASASDQKSQGVCNGEYQNTTGSSPSFGFSEFYVETKTRRGNGNISANDTNLDYVKPFLKWLGSKRWAVDRVAEIYLSYKHRRFVDLTLGSGAIPLALQPERVLACDANPQLIQLWKWVQADGKFIIPLVSEEEYFYQCRDRYNTLVRDGIGDPELPQLLYLLCRTSFNGLHRSSSRKAFNAPWGKYKKFTGQIDLSHYKNIIGGWEFKAADFREVLKSIRGDDFVIFDPPYDSHDGKAFTSYTSKFTRDDQVESAELLAALEIPVIAFNADTPFIREIYGRLGFSVEEVEVKRSVSCRGNGRNPAIELFLTKNV
;
A
#
# COMPACT_ATOMS: atom_id res chain seq x y z
N MET A 1 -18.63 -15.98 18.11
CA MET A 1 -17.61 -14.92 18.03
C MET A 1 -18.20 -13.64 18.56
N GLU A 2 -17.43 -12.94 19.39
CA GLU A 2 -17.76 -11.61 19.89
C GLU A 2 -16.83 -10.57 19.29
N ALA A 3 -17.29 -9.33 19.19
CA ALA A 3 -16.57 -8.26 18.53
C ALA A 3 -16.49 -6.96 19.34
N VAL A 4 -15.34 -6.29 19.24
CA VAL A 4 -15.11 -4.92 19.69
C VAL A 4 -14.96 -4.01 18.46
N THR A 5 -15.69 -2.90 18.44
CA THR A 5 -15.66 -1.91 17.36
C THR A 5 -15.11 -0.58 17.89
N LEU A 6 -13.96 -0.15 17.35
CA LEU A 6 -13.35 1.14 17.63
C LEU A 6 -13.73 2.12 16.53
N PHE A 7 -14.13 3.34 16.92
CA PHE A 7 -14.66 4.36 16.00
C PHE A 7 -15.94 3.88 15.33
N SER A 8 -16.87 3.40 16.14
CA SER A 8 -18.08 2.70 15.69
C SER A 8 -19.01 3.57 14.85
N GLY A 9 -18.96 4.90 15.05
CA GLY A 9 -19.89 5.83 14.46
C GLY A 9 -21.33 5.42 14.79
N GLY A 10 -22.16 5.30 13.75
CA GLY A 10 -23.53 4.79 13.90
C GLY A 10 -23.65 3.27 13.94
N GLY A 11 -22.56 2.51 13.85
CA GLY A 11 -22.59 1.05 13.87
C GLY A 11 -22.84 0.39 12.51
N GLY A 12 -22.24 0.93 11.44
CA GLY A 12 -22.33 0.28 10.12
C GLY A 12 -21.61 -1.08 10.07
N VAL A 13 -20.47 -1.17 10.74
CA VAL A 13 -19.74 -2.44 10.91
C VAL A 13 -20.57 -3.40 11.76
N ASP A 14 -21.11 -2.91 12.86
CA ASP A 14 -21.90 -3.65 13.85
C ASP A 14 -23.18 -4.25 13.23
N ALA A 15 -23.88 -3.51 12.36
CA ALA A 15 -25.00 -4.05 11.60
C ALA A 15 -24.59 -5.23 10.69
N GLY A 16 -23.41 -5.15 10.07
CA GLY A 16 -22.87 -6.23 9.25
C GLY A 16 -22.40 -7.43 10.08
N LEU A 17 -21.79 -7.18 11.24
CA LEU A 17 -21.41 -8.22 12.20
C LEU A 17 -22.63 -9.01 12.68
N LEU A 18 -23.70 -8.32 13.09
CA LEU A 18 -24.96 -8.96 13.48
C LEU A 18 -25.54 -9.81 12.34
N ALA A 19 -25.52 -9.31 11.10
CA ALA A 19 -25.98 -10.05 9.93
C ALA A 19 -25.12 -11.30 9.60
N ALA A 20 -23.85 -11.32 10.02
CA ALA A 20 -22.98 -12.50 9.95
C ALA A 20 -23.11 -13.44 11.17
N GLY A 21 -23.93 -13.09 12.16
CA GLY A 21 -24.05 -13.80 13.43
C GLY A 21 -22.82 -13.65 14.31
N ILE A 22 -22.18 -12.49 14.29
CA ILE A 22 -21.13 -12.07 15.24
C ILE A 22 -21.73 -11.00 16.15
N LYS A 23 -21.56 -11.16 17.45
CA LYS A 23 -22.14 -10.26 18.44
C LYS A 23 -21.18 -9.09 18.74
N PRO A 24 -21.50 -7.84 18.35
CA PRO A 24 -20.78 -6.69 18.88
C PRO A 24 -21.10 -6.55 20.37
N VAL A 25 -20.07 -6.53 21.22
CA VAL A 25 -20.23 -6.49 22.68
C VAL A 25 -19.77 -5.17 23.29
N VAL A 26 -18.77 -4.52 22.68
CA VAL A 26 -18.32 -3.19 23.08
C VAL A 26 -18.04 -2.35 21.84
N ALA A 27 -18.53 -1.12 21.88
CA ALA A 27 -18.30 -0.09 20.88
C ALA A 27 -17.67 1.14 21.52
N VAL A 28 -16.61 1.68 20.92
CA VAL A 28 -16.02 2.96 21.30
C VAL A 28 -16.39 3.99 20.24
N GLU A 29 -17.06 5.05 20.63
CA GLU A 29 -17.43 6.15 19.74
C GLU A 29 -17.45 7.48 20.50
N TYR A 30 -16.49 8.34 20.15
CA TYR A 30 -16.49 9.73 20.58
C TYR A 30 -15.60 10.59 19.69
N ASP A 31 -16.14 11.69 19.17
CA ASP A 31 -15.38 12.76 18.51
C ASP A 31 -15.31 13.99 19.44
N PRO A 32 -14.20 14.21 20.17
CA PRO A 32 -14.05 15.35 21.07
C PRO A 32 -14.11 16.70 20.35
N SER A 33 -13.79 16.74 19.04
CA SER A 33 -13.86 17.96 18.24
C SER A 33 -15.29 18.40 17.93
N LYS A 34 -16.29 17.51 18.07
CA LYS A 34 -17.71 17.79 17.76
C LYS A 34 -18.64 17.11 18.76
N PRO A 35 -18.64 17.51 20.04
CA PRO A 35 -19.34 16.82 21.12
C PRO A 35 -20.84 16.65 20.85
N ASN A 36 -21.52 17.67 20.32
CA ASN A 36 -22.96 17.57 20.00
C ASN A 36 -23.27 16.58 18.87
N VAL A 37 -22.40 16.51 17.86
CA VAL A 37 -22.57 15.57 16.74
C VAL A 37 -22.22 14.15 17.20
N SER A 38 -21.13 14.02 17.95
CA SER A 38 -20.67 12.80 18.60
C SER A 38 -21.79 12.21 19.47
N LYS A 39 -22.39 13.02 20.34
CA LYS A 39 -23.54 12.61 21.17
C LYS A 39 -24.70 12.10 20.34
N ALA A 40 -25.10 12.80 19.29
CA ALA A 40 -26.21 12.37 18.44
C ALA A 40 -25.92 11.07 17.66
N ILE A 41 -24.66 10.84 17.27
CA ILE A 41 -24.22 9.58 16.65
C ILE A 41 -24.24 8.45 17.70
N ALA A 42 -23.73 8.70 18.90
CA ALA A 42 -23.74 7.76 20.01
C ALA A 42 -25.16 7.37 20.45
N ASP A 43 -26.08 8.33 20.50
CA ASP A 43 -27.49 8.07 20.83
C ASP A 43 -28.17 7.25 19.70
N CYS A 44 -27.81 7.48 18.44
CA CYS A 44 -28.25 6.65 17.32
C CYS A 44 -27.68 5.23 17.40
N TYR A 45 -26.42 5.07 17.80
CA TYR A 45 -25.82 3.75 18.02
C TYR A 45 -26.60 3.00 19.11
N ALA A 46 -26.81 3.62 20.28
CA ALA A 46 -27.51 3.01 21.40
C ALA A 46 -28.96 2.59 21.06
N LEU A 47 -29.63 3.34 20.18
CA LEU A 47 -30.97 2.99 19.69
C LEU A 47 -31.00 1.71 18.84
N ASN A 48 -29.94 1.44 18.08
CA ASN A 48 -29.87 0.32 17.14
C ASN A 48 -29.16 -0.91 17.73
N PHE A 49 -28.34 -0.73 18.76
CA PHE A 49 -27.49 -1.78 19.35
C PHE A 49 -27.59 -1.76 20.89
N SER A 50 -28.79 -1.98 21.42
CA SER A 50 -29.07 -1.92 22.87
C SER A 50 -28.22 -2.89 23.69
N ASP A 51 -27.85 -4.02 23.09
CA ASP A 51 -27.12 -5.11 23.77
C ASP A 51 -25.59 -4.94 23.69
N CYS A 52 -25.11 -3.87 23.06
CA CYS A 52 -23.69 -3.54 22.96
C CYS A 52 -23.33 -2.41 23.93
N ARG A 53 -22.27 -2.61 24.72
CA ARG A 53 -21.76 -1.58 25.64
C ARG A 53 -21.11 -0.45 24.84
N LEU A 54 -21.76 0.70 24.81
CA LEU A 54 -21.21 1.91 24.18
C LEU A 54 -20.37 2.73 25.17
N ILE A 55 -19.08 2.86 24.88
CA ILE A 55 -18.13 3.75 25.56
C ILE A 55 -18.08 5.08 24.81
N LYS A 56 -18.51 6.15 25.50
CA LYS A 56 -18.62 7.52 24.96
C LYS A 56 -17.38 8.37 25.30
N GLU A 57 -16.20 7.79 25.08
CA GLU A 57 -14.89 8.41 25.32
C GLU A 57 -13.99 8.22 24.08
N SER A 58 -12.99 9.08 23.92
CA SER A 58 -12.01 8.93 22.85
C SER A 58 -11.16 7.68 23.08
N ILE A 59 -10.62 7.06 22.02
CA ILE A 59 -9.81 5.85 22.18
C ILE A 59 -8.57 6.10 23.04
N GLN A 60 -8.04 7.33 23.01
CA GLN A 60 -6.88 7.75 23.79
C GLN A 60 -7.20 7.73 25.30
N GLU A 61 -8.36 8.25 25.69
CA GLU A 61 -8.83 8.23 27.09
C GLU A 61 -9.07 6.79 27.57
N VAL A 62 -9.73 5.96 26.74
CA VAL A 62 -9.95 4.54 27.04
C VAL A 62 -8.61 3.80 27.17
N ALA A 63 -7.66 4.08 26.29
CA ALA A 63 -6.33 3.49 26.31
C ALA A 63 -5.50 3.96 27.53
N ALA A 64 -5.61 5.22 27.95
CA ALA A 64 -4.96 5.75 29.14
C ALA A 64 -5.41 5.01 30.41
N LYS A 65 -6.69 4.62 30.46
CA LYS A 65 -7.28 3.81 31.55
C LYS A 65 -7.00 2.30 31.43
N ASN A 66 -6.26 1.86 30.41
CA ASN A 66 -6.01 0.46 30.08
C ASN A 66 -7.29 -0.35 29.77
N PHE A 67 -8.27 0.26 29.11
CA PHE A 67 -9.47 -0.41 28.58
C PHE A 67 -10.27 -1.21 29.63
N PRO A 68 -10.65 -0.59 30.77
CA PRO A 68 -11.22 -1.33 31.91
C PRO A 68 -12.58 -1.96 31.62
N GLU A 69 -13.32 -1.42 30.65
CA GLU A 69 -14.67 -1.87 30.28
C GLU A 69 -14.68 -2.87 29.10
N ILE A 70 -13.50 -3.24 28.58
CA ILE A 70 -13.40 -4.18 27.45
C ILE A 70 -13.01 -5.57 27.97
N PRO A 71 -13.82 -6.62 27.70
CA PRO A 71 -13.48 -7.99 28.08
C PRO A 71 -12.18 -8.47 27.42
N ARG A 72 -11.46 -9.39 28.08
CA ARG A 72 -10.16 -9.88 27.58
C ARG A 72 -10.28 -10.83 26.38
N ASP A 73 -11.31 -11.66 26.35
CA ASP A 73 -11.44 -12.78 25.41
C ASP A 73 -12.38 -12.45 24.24
N ILE A 74 -12.01 -11.44 23.45
CA ILE A 74 -12.77 -11.03 22.27
C ILE A 74 -12.09 -11.52 20.99
N ASP A 75 -12.84 -12.24 20.14
CA ASP A 75 -12.32 -12.83 18.91
C ASP A 75 -11.99 -11.76 17.85
N VAL A 76 -12.88 -10.79 17.67
CA VAL A 76 -12.84 -9.86 16.54
C VAL A 76 -12.68 -8.42 17.00
N TRP A 77 -11.72 -7.72 16.43
CA TRP A 77 -11.56 -6.28 16.63
C TRP A 77 -11.61 -5.56 15.29
N TRP A 78 -12.37 -4.47 15.23
CA TRP A 78 -12.45 -3.61 14.06
C TRP A 78 -12.12 -2.16 14.43
N ALA A 79 -11.26 -1.50 13.67
CA ALA A 79 -10.96 -0.09 13.83
C ALA A 79 -11.19 0.70 12.53
N SER A 80 -11.99 1.76 12.59
CA SER A 80 -12.20 2.70 11.47
C SER A 80 -11.76 4.13 11.86
N PRO A 81 -10.45 4.37 12.13
CA PRO A 81 -9.99 5.66 12.65
C PRO A 81 -10.28 6.82 11.68
N PRO A 82 -10.41 8.05 12.18
CA PRO A 82 -10.78 9.21 11.37
C PRO A 82 -9.92 9.38 10.11
N CYS A 83 -10.55 9.37 8.94
CA CYS A 83 -9.83 9.46 7.65
C CYS A 83 -9.70 10.91 7.12
N THR A 84 -10.12 11.92 7.90
CA THR A 84 -10.43 13.25 7.37
C THR A 84 -9.21 13.99 6.82
N ARG A 85 -8.01 13.68 7.33
CA ARG A 85 -6.74 14.26 6.90
C ARG A 85 -6.07 13.47 5.75
N PHE A 86 -6.57 12.28 5.45
CA PHE A 86 -6.04 11.39 4.40
C PHE A 86 -6.91 11.36 3.14
N SER A 87 -8.12 11.94 3.18
CA SER A 87 -9.08 11.95 2.07
C SER A 87 -8.74 12.96 0.97
N LEU A 88 -8.77 12.53 -0.30
CA LEU A 88 -8.61 13.40 -1.49
C LEU A 88 -9.62 14.56 -1.55
N ALA A 89 -10.77 14.45 -0.88
CA ALA A 89 -11.81 15.46 -0.87
C ALA A 89 -11.45 16.72 -0.07
N ARG A 90 -10.48 16.62 0.85
CA ARG A 90 -9.89 17.73 1.60
C ARG A 90 -8.41 17.80 1.20
N GLY A 91 -8.08 18.59 0.19
CA GLY A 91 -6.69 18.74 -0.24
C GLY A 91 -5.75 19.16 0.91
N LYS A 92 -4.44 18.88 0.77
CA LYS A 92 -3.31 19.39 1.59
C LYS A 92 -3.38 19.15 3.12
N ALA A 93 -4.30 18.33 3.61
CA ALA A 93 -4.22 17.86 4.98
C ALA A 93 -3.04 16.87 5.13
N CYS A 94 -2.24 17.06 6.18
CA CYS A 94 -1.22 16.11 6.62
C CYS A 94 -1.64 15.49 7.95
N GLU A 95 -1.06 14.33 8.25
CA GLU A 95 -1.14 13.67 9.55
C GLU A 95 -0.73 14.63 10.67
N GLN A 96 -1.38 14.55 11.81
CA GLN A 96 -1.12 15.34 13.01
C GLN A 96 -0.77 14.43 14.18
N LEU A 97 -0.29 15.02 15.29
CA LEU A 97 0.02 14.28 16.51
C LEU A 97 -1.17 13.45 17.01
N GLU A 98 -2.39 14.01 16.95
CA GLU A 98 -3.62 13.31 17.34
C GLU A 98 -3.87 12.03 16.53
N ASP A 99 -3.51 12.00 15.24
CA ASP A 99 -3.63 10.78 14.41
C ASP A 99 -2.65 9.71 14.91
N ILE A 100 -1.43 10.11 15.32
CA ILE A 100 -0.41 9.22 15.88
C ILE A 100 -0.84 8.67 17.24
N GLU A 101 -1.40 9.50 18.11
CA GLU A 101 -1.90 9.08 19.43
C GLU A 101 -3.06 8.07 19.29
N ILE A 102 -3.94 8.28 18.30
CA ILE A 102 -4.97 7.29 17.93
C ILE A 102 -4.33 5.96 17.52
N ALA A 103 -3.30 6.00 16.68
CA ALA A 103 -2.60 4.79 16.25
C ALA A 103 -1.92 4.06 17.41
N GLU A 104 -1.28 4.80 18.33
CA GLU A 104 -0.66 4.25 19.53
C GLU A 104 -1.69 3.64 20.47
N ALA A 105 -2.86 4.24 20.61
CA ALA A 105 -3.98 3.67 21.36
C ALA A 105 -4.48 2.35 20.75
N ILE A 106 -4.59 2.27 19.41
CA ILE A 106 -4.94 1.03 18.70
C ILE A 106 -3.84 -0.03 18.92
N VAL A 107 -2.56 0.33 18.77
CA VAL A 107 -1.43 -0.59 19.02
C VAL A 107 -1.48 -1.12 20.45
N LYS A 108 -1.73 -0.25 21.44
CA LYS A 108 -1.85 -0.64 22.84
C LYS A 108 -2.99 -1.64 23.04
N ALA A 109 -4.14 -1.43 22.40
CA ALA A 109 -5.25 -2.38 22.45
C ALA A 109 -4.85 -3.75 21.89
N VAL A 110 -4.26 -3.80 20.70
CA VAL A 110 -3.80 -5.06 20.08
C VAL A 110 -2.76 -5.77 20.95
N CYS A 111 -1.82 -5.05 21.56
CA CYS A 111 -0.83 -5.61 22.48
C CYS A 111 -1.46 -6.25 23.73
N ILE A 112 -2.49 -5.61 24.29
CA ILE A 112 -3.16 -6.02 25.53
C ILE A 112 -4.11 -7.19 25.32
N PHE A 113 -4.92 -7.14 24.25
CA PHE A 113 -6.02 -8.07 24.03
C PHE A 113 -5.68 -9.21 23.07
N ARG A 114 -4.70 -9.02 22.18
CA ARG A 114 -4.28 -9.99 21.16
C ARG A 114 -5.46 -10.71 20.47
N PRO A 115 -6.36 -9.95 19.82
CA PRO A 115 -7.55 -10.53 19.22
C PRO A 115 -7.22 -11.56 18.13
N LYS A 116 -8.09 -12.55 17.93
CA LYS A 116 -7.87 -13.56 16.88
C LYS A 116 -7.85 -12.92 15.50
N HIS A 117 -8.77 -11.98 15.28
CA HIS A 117 -8.94 -11.26 14.04
C HIS A 117 -8.95 -9.74 14.30
N PHE A 118 -8.11 -9.00 13.61
CA PHE A 118 -8.05 -7.54 13.66
C PHE A 118 -8.23 -6.96 12.26
N PHE A 119 -9.16 -6.02 12.14
CA PHE A 119 -9.45 -5.31 10.91
C PHE A 119 -9.24 -3.81 11.08
N LEU A 120 -8.67 -3.16 10.06
CA LEU A 120 -8.63 -1.72 9.97
C LEU A 120 -9.16 -1.26 8.62
N GLU A 121 -10.15 -0.38 8.61
CA GLU A 121 -10.66 0.26 7.41
C GLU A 121 -10.27 1.74 7.36
N ASN A 122 -9.83 2.19 6.17
CA ASN A 122 -9.57 3.60 5.93
C ASN A 122 -9.60 3.96 4.43
N VAL A 123 -9.35 5.22 4.08
CA VAL A 123 -9.12 5.63 2.70
C VAL A 123 -7.77 5.12 2.19
N HIS A 124 -7.64 4.86 0.88
CA HIS A 124 -6.42 4.29 0.27
C HIS A 124 -5.12 5.00 0.68
N ARG A 125 -5.14 6.32 0.84
CA ARG A 125 -3.95 7.12 1.17
C ARG A 125 -3.45 6.87 2.59
N TYR A 126 -4.28 6.36 3.51
CA TYR A 126 -3.89 6.08 4.89
C TYR A 126 -2.70 5.11 4.98
N LYS A 127 -2.54 4.19 4.02
CA LYS A 127 -1.40 3.25 3.98
C LYS A 127 -0.01 3.91 3.88
N PHE A 128 0.03 5.20 3.57
CA PHE A 128 1.27 5.98 3.47
C PHE A 128 1.53 6.84 4.70
N SER A 129 0.76 6.67 5.77
CA SER A 129 0.90 7.44 7.00
C SER A 129 1.76 6.71 8.04
N ASP A 130 2.30 7.48 8.99
CA ASP A 130 3.05 6.92 10.11
C ASP A 130 2.11 6.13 11.03
N SER A 131 0.87 6.58 11.22
CA SER A 131 -0.17 5.87 11.96
C SER A 131 -0.39 4.45 11.43
N PHE A 132 -0.53 4.30 10.11
CA PHE A 132 -0.69 2.98 9.50
C PHE A 132 0.56 2.12 9.71
N SER A 133 1.74 2.69 9.49
CA SER A 133 3.02 1.98 9.63
C SER A 133 3.21 1.43 11.04
N ARG A 134 2.87 2.22 12.07
CA ARG A 134 2.90 1.81 13.48
C ARG A 134 1.98 0.62 13.75
N ILE A 135 0.71 0.71 13.35
CA ILE A 135 -0.27 -0.37 13.53
C ILE A 135 0.18 -1.65 12.80
N TYR A 136 0.58 -1.51 11.53
CA TYR A 136 1.01 -2.64 10.70
C TYR A 136 2.25 -3.35 11.29
N LEU A 137 3.29 -2.60 11.66
CA LEU A 137 4.52 -3.17 12.21
C LEU A 137 4.28 -3.82 13.59
N SER A 138 3.43 -3.22 14.43
CA SER A 138 3.07 -3.81 15.72
C SER A 138 2.29 -5.11 15.59
N LEU A 139 1.35 -5.22 14.64
CA LEU A 139 0.66 -6.48 14.37
C LEU A 139 1.65 -7.56 13.90
N ARG A 140 2.58 -7.22 12.99
CA ARG A 140 3.61 -8.14 12.51
C ARG A 140 4.56 -8.59 13.62
N SER A 141 5.01 -7.68 14.48
CA SER A 141 5.91 -8.02 15.59
C SER A 141 5.24 -8.90 16.65
N LEU A 142 3.91 -8.83 16.77
CA LEU A 142 3.09 -9.73 17.59
C LEU A 142 2.80 -11.08 16.93
N GLY A 143 3.34 -11.34 15.73
CA GLY A 143 3.21 -12.62 15.03
C GLY A 143 1.94 -12.78 14.18
N TYR A 144 1.21 -11.70 13.90
CA TYR A 144 0.04 -11.78 13.03
C TYR A 144 0.46 -11.98 11.57
N ALA A 145 -0.31 -12.80 10.86
CA ALA A 145 -0.36 -12.74 9.41
C ALA A 145 -1.19 -11.50 9.04
N VAL A 146 -0.56 -10.53 8.38
CA VAL A 146 -1.18 -9.23 8.05
C VAL A 146 -1.19 -9.05 6.55
N GLU A 147 -2.35 -8.72 6.00
CA GLU A 147 -2.55 -8.39 4.59
C GLU A 147 -3.30 -7.06 4.48
N GLN A 148 -3.03 -6.30 3.43
CA GLN A 148 -3.78 -5.08 3.11
C GLN A 148 -4.32 -5.15 1.70
N SER A 149 -5.52 -4.61 1.49
CA SER A 149 -6.15 -4.64 0.16
C SER A 149 -6.91 -3.36 -0.11
N LEU A 150 -6.90 -2.92 -1.38
CA LEU A 150 -7.82 -1.89 -1.85
C LEU A 150 -9.13 -2.56 -2.26
N VAL A 151 -10.15 -2.44 -1.41
CA VAL A 151 -11.47 -3.04 -1.60
C VAL A 151 -12.34 -2.07 -2.38
N LYS A 152 -12.79 -2.50 -3.56
CA LYS A 152 -13.84 -1.84 -4.33
C LYS A 152 -15.19 -2.48 -4.00
N PHE A 153 -16.03 -1.77 -3.23
CA PHE A 153 -17.26 -2.36 -2.70
C PHE A 153 -18.26 -2.79 -3.78
N SER A 154 -18.20 -2.21 -4.99
CA SER A 154 -19.04 -2.65 -6.11
C SER A 154 -18.79 -4.08 -6.54
N ASN A 155 -17.61 -4.64 -6.26
CA ASN A 155 -17.30 -6.05 -6.55
C ASN A 155 -18.00 -7.02 -5.58
N TYR A 156 -18.63 -6.49 -4.53
CA TYR A 156 -19.26 -7.25 -3.45
C TYR A 156 -20.76 -6.95 -3.32
N GLY A 157 -21.39 -6.50 -4.40
CA GLY A 157 -22.84 -6.23 -4.44
C GLY A 157 -23.27 -4.92 -3.78
N ILE A 158 -22.33 -4.04 -3.39
CA ILE A 158 -22.67 -2.71 -2.88
C ILE A 158 -22.88 -1.79 -4.09
N PRO A 159 -24.04 -1.11 -4.23
CA PRO A 159 -24.39 -0.36 -5.43
C PRO A 159 -23.71 1.03 -5.52
N GLN A 160 -22.42 1.11 -5.21
CA GLN A 160 -21.68 2.37 -5.05
C GLN A 160 -20.23 2.26 -5.56
N THR A 161 -19.72 3.32 -6.20
CA THR A 161 -18.31 3.43 -6.62
C THR A 161 -17.33 3.73 -5.47
N ARG A 162 -17.51 3.11 -4.30
CA ARG A 162 -16.70 3.37 -3.09
C ARG A 162 -15.56 2.37 -2.96
N GLU A 163 -14.36 2.90 -2.75
CA GLU A 163 -13.14 2.13 -2.56
C GLU A 163 -12.47 2.50 -1.24
N ARG A 164 -11.97 1.49 -0.51
CA ARG A 164 -11.33 1.65 0.80
C ARG A 164 -10.15 0.69 0.98
N LEU A 165 -9.16 1.15 1.73
CA LEU A 165 -8.12 0.29 2.28
C LEU A 165 -8.74 -0.58 3.38
N LEU A 166 -8.51 -1.88 3.31
CA LEU A 166 -8.81 -2.81 4.38
C LEU A 166 -7.52 -3.54 4.75
N LEU A 167 -7.08 -3.39 6.00
CA LEU A 167 -6.05 -4.22 6.61
C LEU A 167 -6.75 -5.36 7.37
N ARG A 168 -6.26 -6.58 7.16
CA ARG A 168 -6.76 -7.83 7.74
C ARG A 168 -5.58 -8.50 8.44
N ALA A 169 -5.71 -8.77 9.73
CA ALA A 169 -4.66 -9.38 10.51
C ALA A 169 -5.23 -10.52 11.35
N SER A 170 -4.59 -11.68 11.32
CA SER A 170 -5.01 -12.84 12.11
C SER A 170 -3.83 -13.56 12.77
N CYS A 171 -4.07 -14.09 13.97
CA CYS A 171 -3.11 -14.92 14.69
C CYS A 171 -3.20 -16.41 14.35
N THR A 172 -4.08 -16.81 13.42
CA THR A 172 -4.29 -18.20 13.01
C THR A 172 -3.25 -18.74 12.00
N GLY A 173 -2.26 -17.93 11.64
CA GLY A 173 -1.18 -18.28 10.71
C GLY A 173 -1.37 -17.76 9.28
N PHE A 174 -2.58 -17.35 8.91
CA PHE A 174 -2.92 -16.71 7.63
C PHE A 174 -3.82 -15.50 7.87
N ALA A 175 -3.71 -14.48 7.02
CA ALA A 175 -4.62 -13.34 7.09
C ALA A 175 -6.02 -13.78 6.64
N ASP A 176 -7.06 -13.26 7.29
CA ASP A 176 -8.45 -13.59 6.96
C ASP A 176 -8.76 -13.29 5.50
N PRO A 177 -9.26 -14.22 4.68
CA PRO A 177 -9.47 -14.00 3.26
C PRO A 177 -10.61 -13.00 2.98
N LEU A 178 -10.48 -12.25 1.88
CA LEU A 178 -11.62 -11.49 1.33
C LEU A 178 -12.72 -12.46 0.87
N PRO A 179 -14.00 -12.07 0.96
CA PRO A 179 -15.08 -12.86 0.41
C PRO A 179 -14.95 -12.96 -1.11
N PRO A 180 -15.58 -13.95 -1.76
CA PRO A 180 -15.66 -14.00 -3.21
C PRO A 180 -16.47 -12.82 -3.76
N TYR A 181 -16.17 -12.40 -4.98
CA TYR A 181 -16.94 -11.38 -5.68
C TYR A 181 -18.40 -11.79 -5.82
N GLN A 182 -19.27 -10.79 -5.73
CA GLN A 182 -20.71 -10.95 -5.83
C GLN A 182 -21.22 -10.33 -7.13
N SER A 183 -22.43 -10.73 -7.52
CA SER A 183 -23.16 -10.06 -8.60
C SER A 183 -23.27 -8.56 -8.34
N GLN A 184 -22.98 -7.78 -9.38
CA GLN A 184 -22.99 -6.32 -9.30
C GLN A 184 -24.44 -5.81 -9.26
N VAL A 185 -24.73 -4.90 -8.34
CA VAL A 185 -26.07 -4.28 -8.17
C VAL A 185 -26.00 -2.82 -8.61
N SER A 186 -26.90 -2.39 -9.48
CA SER A 186 -26.96 -1.00 -9.93
C SER A 186 -27.56 -0.07 -8.86
N TRP A 187 -27.39 1.25 -9.00
CA TRP A 187 -28.07 2.18 -8.09
C TRP A 187 -29.58 2.10 -8.24
N TYR A 188 -30.07 1.84 -9.46
CA TYR A 188 -31.50 1.80 -9.74
C TYR A 188 -32.13 0.57 -9.10
N ASP A 189 -31.55 -0.61 -9.30
CA ASP A 189 -32.06 -1.86 -8.71
C ASP A 189 -32.14 -1.77 -7.18
N ALA A 190 -31.15 -1.11 -6.56
CA ALA A 190 -31.07 -0.96 -5.11
C ALA A 190 -32.15 -0.06 -4.49
N ILE A 191 -32.78 0.84 -5.25
CA ILE A 191 -33.74 1.82 -4.72
C ILE A 191 -35.02 1.97 -5.56
N SER A 192 -35.20 1.16 -6.61
CA SER A 192 -36.27 1.32 -7.60
C SER A 192 -37.66 1.32 -6.96
N ASP A 193 -37.87 0.48 -5.95
CA ASP A 193 -39.09 0.38 -5.16
C ASP A 193 -39.38 1.64 -4.32
N LEU A 194 -38.35 2.41 -3.96
CA LEU A 194 -38.51 3.68 -3.25
C LEU A 194 -38.90 4.84 -4.17
N ILE A 195 -38.55 4.77 -5.47
CA ILE A 195 -38.66 5.90 -6.42
C ILE A 195 -40.08 6.48 -6.52
N PRO A 196 -41.16 5.68 -6.62
CA PRO A 196 -42.52 6.20 -6.73
C PRO A 196 -42.91 7.15 -5.58
N GLY A 197 -42.49 6.81 -4.35
CA GLY A 197 -42.78 7.58 -3.13
C GLY A 197 -41.84 8.76 -2.88
N LEU A 198 -40.85 9.00 -3.74
CA LEU A 198 -39.91 10.10 -3.53
C LEU A 198 -40.56 11.47 -3.79
N PRO A 199 -40.16 12.50 -3.02
CA PRO A 199 -40.64 13.86 -3.23
C PRO A 199 -40.15 14.42 -4.57
N SER A 200 -41.01 15.17 -5.24
CA SER A 200 -40.66 15.88 -6.47
C SER A 200 -39.55 16.91 -6.23
N SER A 201 -38.76 17.17 -7.27
CA SER A 201 -37.63 18.11 -7.22
C SER A 201 -37.51 18.87 -8.53
N ASN A 202 -36.73 19.95 -8.51
CA ASN A 202 -36.37 20.71 -9.69
C ASN A 202 -34.84 20.67 -9.88
N LEU A 203 -34.40 20.43 -11.10
CA LEU A 203 -32.98 20.43 -11.44
C LEU A 203 -32.43 21.86 -11.39
N LEU A 204 -31.20 21.99 -10.88
CA LEU A 204 -30.44 23.23 -11.04
C LEU A 204 -30.01 23.40 -12.50
N PRO A 205 -29.74 24.63 -12.98
CA PRO A 205 -29.33 24.86 -14.38
C PRO A 205 -28.13 24.01 -14.83
N ALA A 206 -27.15 23.80 -13.95
CA ALA A 206 -26.00 22.94 -14.22
C ALA A 206 -26.35 21.44 -14.31
N GLN A 207 -27.37 20.99 -13.57
CA GLN A 207 -27.88 19.62 -13.65
C GLN A 207 -28.66 19.43 -14.95
N GLN A 208 -29.53 20.38 -15.30
CA GLN A 208 -30.29 20.37 -16.55
C GLN A 208 -29.37 20.29 -17.78
N LYS A 209 -28.37 21.17 -17.87
CA LYS A 209 -27.36 21.12 -18.95
C LYS A 209 -26.61 19.78 -19.03
N SER A 210 -26.36 19.15 -17.88
CA SER A 210 -25.68 17.85 -17.85
C SER A 210 -26.58 16.71 -18.30
N LEU A 211 -27.87 16.79 -17.97
CA LEU A 211 -28.90 15.84 -18.42
C LEU A 211 -29.14 15.98 -19.93
N GLU A 212 -29.33 17.19 -20.44
CA GLU A 212 -29.49 17.45 -21.89
C GLU A 212 -28.31 16.91 -22.70
N LYS A 213 -27.08 17.18 -22.23
CA LYS A 213 -25.87 16.63 -22.85
C LYS A 213 -25.85 15.09 -22.85
N TRP A 214 -26.36 14.47 -21.78
CA TRP A 214 -26.41 13.02 -21.67
C TRP A 214 -27.48 12.44 -22.61
N LEU A 215 -28.67 13.02 -22.65
CA LEU A 215 -29.78 12.63 -23.52
C LEU A 215 -29.45 12.78 -25.02
N ALA A 216 -28.59 13.73 -25.39
CA ALA A 216 -28.15 13.91 -26.78
C ALA A 216 -27.44 12.68 -27.39
N GLY A 217 -26.95 11.76 -26.56
CA GLY A 217 -26.25 10.55 -27.02
C GLY A 217 -26.75 9.24 -26.40
N ASN A 218 -27.85 9.25 -25.65
CA ASN A 218 -28.36 8.07 -24.94
C ASN A 218 -29.89 8.00 -25.01
N LYS A 219 -30.44 6.78 -25.00
CA LYS A 219 -31.89 6.57 -24.94
C LYS A 219 -32.45 7.04 -23.58
N PRO A 220 -33.67 7.60 -23.51
CA PRO A 220 -34.31 7.95 -22.24
C PRO A 220 -34.41 6.74 -21.30
N GLU A 221 -33.83 6.87 -20.11
CA GLU A 221 -33.90 5.90 -19.01
C GLU A 221 -33.85 6.64 -17.67
N PRO A 222 -34.16 5.99 -16.54
CA PRO A 222 -33.91 6.57 -15.23
C PRO A 222 -32.42 6.94 -15.06
N VAL A 223 -32.13 8.18 -14.68
CA VAL A 223 -30.74 8.62 -14.46
C VAL A 223 -30.56 9.29 -13.11
N LEU A 224 -29.46 8.94 -12.44
CA LEU A 224 -29.05 9.54 -11.18
C LEU A 224 -28.16 10.76 -11.44
N ILE A 225 -28.56 11.91 -10.90
CA ILE A 225 -27.92 13.20 -11.13
C ILE A 225 -27.35 13.73 -9.82
N LYS A 226 -26.02 13.93 -9.79
CA LYS A 226 -25.34 14.49 -8.63
C LYS A 226 -25.62 15.99 -8.49
N ARG A 227 -26.07 16.42 -7.31
CA ARG A 227 -26.35 17.84 -7.05
C ARG A 227 -25.08 18.69 -6.98
N ILE A 228 -24.08 18.24 -6.23
CA ILE A 228 -22.86 19.01 -5.92
C ILE A 228 -21.60 18.20 -6.30
N GLY A 229 -20.57 18.85 -6.86
CA GLY A 229 -19.28 18.21 -7.17
C GLY A 229 -18.53 18.91 -8.31
N ARG A 230 -17.20 18.76 -8.35
CA ARG A 230 -16.35 19.23 -9.47
C ARG A 230 -16.15 18.07 -10.47
N GLY A 231 -16.50 18.25 -11.74
CA GLY A 231 -16.26 17.25 -12.80
C GLY A 231 -17.31 17.27 -13.92
N ALA A 232 -16.98 16.66 -15.06
CA ALA A 232 -17.85 16.60 -16.25
C ALA A 232 -18.97 15.53 -16.14
N ASN A 233 -18.76 14.45 -15.39
CA ASN A 233 -19.71 13.35 -15.23
C ASN A 233 -20.61 13.55 -14.00
N ARG A 234 -21.73 14.25 -14.18
CA ARG A 234 -22.77 14.49 -13.16
C ARG A 234 -23.93 13.49 -13.21
N VAL A 235 -24.03 12.72 -14.28
CA VAL A 235 -25.15 11.81 -14.58
C VAL A 235 -24.65 10.36 -14.58
N LYS A 236 -25.46 9.44 -14.05
CA LYS A 236 -25.25 7.99 -14.08
C LYS A 236 -26.51 7.31 -14.63
N SER A 237 -26.33 6.50 -15.68
CA SER A 237 -27.34 5.57 -16.21
C SER A 237 -27.88 4.64 -15.13
N SER A 238 -29.12 4.16 -15.29
CA SER A 238 -29.80 3.22 -14.40
C SER A 238 -28.93 1.98 -14.08
N SER A 239 -28.23 1.46 -15.09
CA SER A 239 -27.35 0.29 -15.04
C SER A 239 -26.03 0.48 -14.28
N LYS A 240 -25.69 1.69 -13.83
CA LYS A 240 -24.41 1.99 -13.18
C LYS A 240 -24.52 1.99 -11.66
N PHE A 241 -23.38 1.96 -10.98
CA PHE A 241 -23.32 2.19 -9.53
C PHE A 241 -23.57 3.65 -9.18
N SER A 242 -24.05 3.89 -7.95
CA SER A 242 -24.21 5.23 -7.42
C SER A 242 -22.86 5.89 -7.20
N PHE A 243 -22.86 7.22 -7.10
CA PHE A 243 -21.70 7.94 -6.59
C PHE A 243 -21.44 7.56 -5.14
N THR A 244 -20.18 7.71 -4.68
CA THR A 244 -19.85 7.59 -3.27
C THR A 244 -20.73 8.49 -2.41
N ILE A 245 -21.40 7.92 -1.41
CA ILE A 245 -22.15 8.67 -0.41
C ILE A 245 -21.10 9.30 0.53
N GLN A 246 -21.02 10.63 0.50
CA GLN A 246 -20.03 11.41 1.26
C GLN A 246 -20.74 12.23 2.33
N SER A 247 -20.14 12.34 3.51
CA SER A 247 -20.68 13.16 4.61
C SER A 247 -20.80 14.65 4.23
N SER A 248 -19.97 15.13 3.31
CA SER A 248 -20.01 16.48 2.74
C SER A 248 -21.18 16.74 1.78
N ASN A 249 -21.90 15.68 1.36
CA ASN A 249 -23.12 15.84 0.57
C ASN A 249 -24.27 16.40 1.42
N PHE A 250 -24.25 16.15 2.74
CA PHE A 250 -25.38 16.43 3.65
C PHE A 250 -25.10 17.58 4.63
N SER A 251 -23.84 18.01 4.74
CA SER A 251 -23.44 19.17 5.54
C SER A 251 -22.40 20.01 4.79
N ASP A 252 -22.48 21.32 4.90
CA ASP A 252 -21.42 22.20 4.42
C ASP A 252 -20.23 22.25 5.39
N GLN A 253 -19.16 22.96 5.01
CA GLN A 253 -17.95 23.11 5.85
C GLN A 253 -18.22 23.91 7.15
N LYS A 254 -19.37 24.56 7.26
CA LYS A 254 -19.84 25.31 8.43
C LYS A 254 -20.90 24.52 9.23
N GLY A 255 -21.11 23.23 8.91
CA GLY A 255 -22.06 22.35 9.59
C GLY A 255 -23.53 22.57 9.21
N ARG A 256 -23.84 23.42 8.22
CA ARG A 256 -25.23 23.69 7.81
C ARG A 256 -25.75 22.53 6.97
N CYS A 257 -27.00 22.15 7.22
CA CYS A 257 -27.65 21.04 6.53
C CYS A 257 -27.76 21.32 5.03
N ARG A 258 -27.35 20.35 4.22
CA ARG A 258 -27.65 20.26 2.80
C ARG A 258 -28.64 19.13 2.62
N GLY A 259 -29.92 19.39 2.86
CA GLY A 259 -30.98 18.38 2.79
C GLY A 259 -31.24 17.78 1.39
N ARG A 260 -30.35 17.98 0.41
CA ARG A 260 -30.46 17.53 -0.98
C ARG A 260 -29.10 17.06 -1.50
N VAL A 261 -28.97 15.78 -1.82
CA VAL A 261 -27.71 15.16 -2.23
C VAL A 261 -27.63 14.90 -3.74
N GLY A 262 -28.76 14.54 -4.34
CA GLY A 262 -28.91 14.25 -5.74
C GLY A 262 -30.37 14.24 -6.13
N ASP A 263 -30.60 14.12 -7.42
CA ASP A 263 -31.90 14.06 -8.03
C ASP A 263 -31.92 12.88 -9.01
N ILE A 264 -33.09 12.31 -9.26
CA ILE A 264 -33.33 11.21 -10.21
C ILE A 264 -34.24 11.79 -11.28
N TRP A 265 -33.85 11.70 -12.54
CA TRP A 265 -34.72 12.03 -13.66
C TRP A 265 -35.31 10.74 -14.23
N LEU A 266 -36.60 10.76 -14.56
CA LEU A 266 -37.33 9.64 -15.14
C LEU A 266 -37.70 9.93 -16.62
N PRO A 267 -37.87 8.89 -17.46
CA PRO A 267 -38.18 9.05 -18.89
C PRO A 267 -39.45 9.86 -19.20
N ASP A 268 -40.40 9.90 -18.26
CA ASP A 268 -41.63 10.69 -18.36
C ASP A 268 -41.40 12.21 -18.11
N GLY A 269 -40.14 12.61 -17.90
CA GLY A 269 -39.74 13.99 -17.62
C GLY A 269 -39.80 14.37 -16.14
N THR A 270 -40.31 13.50 -15.26
CA THR A 270 -40.40 13.80 -13.83
C THR A 270 -39.04 13.75 -13.15
N VAL A 271 -38.87 14.58 -12.13
CA VAL A 271 -37.63 14.66 -11.34
C VAL A 271 -37.95 14.41 -9.87
N LYS A 272 -37.27 13.43 -9.29
CA LYS A 272 -37.40 13.02 -7.89
C LYS A 272 -36.16 13.37 -7.09
N ARG A 273 -36.31 13.80 -5.83
CA ARG A 273 -35.17 14.07 -4.94
C ARG A 273 -34.71 12.79 -4.27
N LEU A 274 -33.40 12.52 -4.31
CA LEU A 274 -32.78 11.44 -3.55
C LEU A 274 -32.84 11.74 -2.04
N THR A 275 -33.49 10.88 -1.28
CA THR A 275 -33.72 11.04 0.17
C THR A 275 -32.58 10.40 0.99
N ILE A 276 -32.60 10.64 2.30
CA ILE A 276 -31.68 9.95 3.22
C ILE A 276 -31.90 8.44 3.23
N GLU A 277 -33.13 8.00 2.99
CA GLU A 277 -33.51 6.60 2.93
C GLU A 277 -32.92 5.88 1.71
N CYS A 278 -32.94 6.52 0.55
CA CYS A 278 -32.20 6.04 -0.61
C CYS A 278 -30.69 5.93 -0.30
N ALA A 279 -30.12 6.93 0.40
CA ALA A 279 -28.71 6.88 0.78
C ALA A 279 -28.40 5.74 1.78
N ARG A 280 -29.34 5.42 2.69
CA ARG A 280 -29.26 4.29 3.62
C ARG A 280 -29.14 2.97 2.86
N ARG A 281 -30.02 2.71 1.90
CA ARG A 281 -29.99 1.52 1.05
C ARG A 281 -28.78 1.46 0.11
N LEU A 282 -28.39 2.59 -0.49
CA LEU A 282 -27.17 2.66 -1.31
C LEU A 282 -25.88 2.43 -0.51
N GLN A 283 -25.92 2.67 0.80
CA GLN A 283 -24.85 2.32 1.74
C GLN A 283 -25.04 0.92 2.34
N THR A 284 -26.08 0.18 1.92
CA THR A 284 -26.44 -1.18 2.33
C THR A 284 -26.75 -1.37 3.81
N PHE A 285 -27.24 -0.31 4.46
CA PHE A 285 -27.82 -0.48 5.79
C PHE A 285 -29.13 -1.27 5.70
N PRO A 286 -29.43 -2.11 6.70
CA PRO A 286 -30.65 -2.91 6.70
C PRO A 286 -31.87 -2.06 7.05
N ASP A 287 -33.05 -2.44 6.54
CA ASP A 287 -34.29 -1.65 6.64
C ASP A 287 -34.77 -1.42 8.08
N TRP A 288 -34.38 -2.29 9.03
CA TRP A 288 -34.66 -2.09 10.45
C TRP A 288 -33.82 -0.98 11.10
N TYR A 289 -32.72 -0.55 10.46
CA TYR A 289 -31.79 0.42 11.04
C TYR A 289 -32.43 1.82 11.09
N GLN A 290 -32.54 2.36 12.30
CA GLN A 290 -33.12 3.67 12.57
C GLN A 290 -32.08 4.78 12.43
N LEU A 291 -32.31 5.69 11.49
CA LEU A 291 -31.44 6.86 11.27
C LEU A 291 -31.75 8.00 12.26
N PRO A 292 -30.76 8.88 12.53
CA PRO A 292 -31.02 10.13 13.24
C PRO A 292 -32.08 10.98 12.54
N LYS A 293 -32.98 11.62 13.31
CA LYS A 293 -34.01 12.55 12.77
C LYS A 293 -33.39 13.68 11.92
N SER A 294 -32.20 14.13 12.28
CA SER A 294 -31.49 15.15 11.51
C SER A 294 -30.81 14.55 10.28
N VAL A 295 -31.28 14.95 9.09
CA VAL A 295 -30.72 14.54 7.79
C VAL A 295 -29.21 14.85 7.69
N ALA A 296 -28.75 15.94 8.29
CA ALA A 296 -27.33 16.28 8.30
C ALA A 296 -26.48 15.28 9.10
N ILE A 297 -27.00 14.83 10.25
CA ILE A 297 -26.33 13.87 11.13
C ILE A 297 -26.40 12.47 10.51
N ALA A 298 -27.58 12.05 10.06
CA ALA A 298 -27.77 10.79 9.33
C ALA A 298 -26.86 10.69 8.11
N GLY A 299 -26.76 11.76 7.32
CA GLY A 299 -25.91 11.79 6.14
C GLY A 299 -24.40 11.76 6.47
N ARG A 300 -24.00 12.35 7.61
CA ARG A 300 -22.61 12.26 8.09
C ARG A 300 -22.27 10.84 8.53
N LEU A 301 -23.17 10.21 9.28
CA LEU A 301 -23.09 8.81 9.71
C LEU A 301 -22.94 7.89 8.50
N LEU A 302 -23.89 7.93 7.57
CA LEU A 302 -23.87 7.09 6.36
C LEU A 302 -22.63 7.31 5.49
N GLY A 303 -22.22 8.57 5.31
CA GLY A 303 -21.07 8.90 4.47
C GLY A 303 -19.73 8.39 5.02
N ASN A 304 -19.62 8.30 6.34
CA ASN A 304 -18.41 7.82 7.01
C ASN A 304 -18.43 6.30 7.21
N ALA A 305 -19.60 5.67 7.32
CA ALA A 305 -19.74 4.23 7.58
C ALA A 305 -19.09 3.31 6.53
N VAL A 306 -18.67 2.14 6.99
CA VAL A 306 -18.39 0.96 6.15
C VAL A 306 -19.73 0.34 5.74
N PRO A 307 -19.94 -0.09 4.48
CA PRO A 307 -21.19 -0.73 4.06
C PRO A 307 -21.45 -2.03 4.85
N PRO A 308 -22.59 -2.16 5.56
CA PRO A 308 -22.88 -3.35 6.37
C PRO A 308 -22.88 -4.65 5.57
N LYS A 309 -23.35 -4.63 4.32
CA LYS A 309 -23.34 -5.82 3.45
C LYS A 309 -21.95 -6.37 3.19
N PHE A 310 -20.94 -5.50 3.07
CA PHE A 310 -19.56 -5.96 2.88
C PHE A 310 -19.04 -6.67 4.14
N VAL A 311 -19.32 -6.10 5.31
CA VAL A 311 -18.91 -6.68 6.60
C VAL A 311 -19.62 -8.02 6.83
N GLU A 312 -20.91 -8.12 6.50
CA GLU A 312 -21.65 -9.38 6.53
C GLU A 312 -20.97 -10.46 5.68
N LEU A 313 -20.66 -10.15 4.42
CA LEU A 313 -20.03 -11.09 3.49
C LEU A 313 -18.64 -11.52 3.98
N LEU A 314 -17.84 -10.57 4.46
CA LEU A 314 -16.50 -10.82 4.98
C LEU A 314 -16.54 -11.82 6.14
N PHE A 315 -17.40 -11.61 7.12
CA PHE A 315 -17.45 -12.46 8.30
C PHE A 315 -18.18 -13.78 8.10
N LYS A 316 -19.14 -13.86 7.17
CA LYS A 316 -19.67 -15.16 6.70
C LYS A 316 -18.55 -16.00 6.09
N ASN A 317 -17.77 -15.42 5.19
CA ASN A 317 -16.63 -16.09 4.57
C ASN A 317 -15.58 -16.57 5.59
N ILE A 318 -15.26 -15.74 6.60
CA ILE A 318 -14.31 -16.12 7.66
C ILE A 318 -14.85 -17.29 8.50
N LYS A 319 -16.15 -17.29 8.85
CA LYS A 319 -16.77 -18.39 9.60
C LYS A 319 -16.75 -19.68 8.80
N ASP A 320 -17.07 -19.62 7.51
CA ASP A 320 -17.07 -20.79 6.62
C ASP A 320 -15.65 -21.36 6.46
N TYR A 321 -14.65 -20.47 6.30
CA TYR A 321 -13.24 -20.86 6.22
C TYR A 321 -12.75 -21.53 7.51
N ALA A 322 -13.06 -20.93 8.68
CA ALA A 322 -12.70 -21.48 9.97
C ALA A 322 -13.37 -22.84 10.25
N ALA A 323 -14.63 -23.02 9.85
CA ALA A 323 -15.34 -24.29 9.98
C ALA A 323 -14.71 -25.38 9.09
N THR A 324 -14.31 -25.01 7.88
CA THR A 324 -13.61 -25.91 6.94
C THR A 324 -12.25 -26.32 7.47
N GLU A 325 -11.45 -25.37 7.97
CA GLU A 325 -10.15 -25.68 8.61
C GLU A 325 -10.32 -26.56 9.85
N ALA A 326 -11.28 -26.26 10.73
CA ALA A 326 -11.51 -27.03 11.94
C ALA A 326 -11.92 -28.47 11.63
N SER A 327 -12.77 -28.69 10.62
CA SER A 327 -13.19 -30.02 10.18
C SER A 327 -11.99 -30.85 9.70
N ILE A 328 -11.09 -30.23 8.91
CA ILE A 328 -9.86 -30.88 8.43
C ILE A 328 -8.88 -31.16 9.56
N ARG A 329 -8.78 -30.29 10.56
CA ARG A 329 -7.93 -30.52 11.75
C ARG A 329 -8.45 -31.70 12.60
N VAL A 330 -9.77 -31.86 12.71
CA VAL A 330 -10.39 -32.99 13.44
C VAL A 330 -10.19 -34.30 12.70
N GLU A 331 -10.40 -34.32 11.37
CA GLU A 331 -10.25 -35.53 10.56
C GLU A 331 -8.81 -36.07 10.51
N ASN A 332 -7.81 -35.21 10.72
CA ASN A 332 -6.41 -35.57 10.46
C ASN A 332 -5.48 -35.58 11.68
N GLY A 333 -6.01 -35.31 12.89
CA GLY A 333 -5.18 -35.12 14.07
C GLY A 333 -4.10 -34.05 13.87
N ASN A 334 -3.09 -34.00 14.75
CA ASN A 334 -1.99 -33.02 14.68
C ASN A 334 -1.13 -33.08 13.39
N ASN A 335 -1.50 -33.88 12.38
CA ASN A 335 -0.88 -34.00 11.06
C ASN A 335 -1.41 -33.00 10.01
N TRP A 336 -2.27 -32.05 10.37
CA TRP A 336 -2.85 -31.07 9.43
C TRP A 336 -1.81 -30.22 8.64
N ARG A 337 -0.56 -30.13 9.11
CA ARG A 337 0.54 -29.54 8.32
C ARG A 337 0.87 -30.29 7.02
N GLN A 338 0.27 -31.47 6.82
CA GLN A 338 0.45 -32.31 5.63
C GLN A 338 -0.81 -32.47 4.76
N LEU A 339 -1.92 -31.78 5.07
CA LEU A 339 -3.13 -31.89 4.25
C LEU A 339 -3.36 -30.67 3.38
N GLU A 340 -3.18 -30.90 2.08
CA GLU A 340 -3.61 -30.04 1.00
C GLU A 340 -5.15 -29.94 1.01
N LEU A 341 -5.64 -28.76 1.36
CA LEU A 341 -7.05 -28.38 1.24
C LEU A 341 -7.52 -28.53 -0.24
N PRO A 342 -8.64 -29.24 -0.53
CA PRO A 342 -9.03 -29.65 -1.90
C PRO A 342 -9.32 -28.54 -2.92
N LEU A 343 -9.31 -27.27 -2.51
CA LEU A 343 -9.43 -26.13 -3.43
C LEU A 343 -8.17 -25.92 -4.31
N PHE A 344 -7.08 -26.65 -4.06
CA PHE A 344 -5.86 -26.61 -4.89
C PHE A 344 -5.83 -27.62 -6.05
N SER A 345 -6.66 -28.67 -6.04
CA SER A 345 -6.55 -29.78 -7.00
C SER A 345 -7.13 -29.50 -8.41
N LYS A 346 -7.82 -28.37 -8.61
CA LYS A 346 -8.36 -27.97 -9.93
C LYS A 346 -7.44 -27.05 -10.73
N VAL A 347 -6.33 -26.59 -10.16
CA VAL A 347 -5.38 -25.70 -10.86
C VAL A 347 -4.08 -26.41 -11.23
N GLN A 348 -3.75 -27.54 -10.60
CA GLN A 348 -2.49 -28.29 -10.87
C GLN A 348 -2.62 -29.45 -11.86
N LYS A 349 -3.81 -29.72 -12.42
CA LYS A 349 -4.05 -30.86 -13.32
C LYS A 349 -3.51 -30.67 -14.76
N LEU A 350 -2.58 -29.74 -14.97
CA LEU A 350 -1.98 -29.46 -16.28
C LEU A 350 -0.47 -29.73 -16.38
N ASP A 351 0.24 -30.11 -15.31
CA ASP A 351 1.72 -30.22 -15.38
C ASP A 351 2.35 -31.50 -14.79
N SER A 352 1.59 -32.60 -14.62
CA SER A 352 2.16 -33.86 -14.08
C SER A 352 2.02 -35.08 -14.99
N GLU A 353 2.07 -34.89 -16.30
CA GLU A 353 2.37 -35.96 -17.26
C GLU A 353 3.74 -35.77 -17.92
N VAL A 354 4.85 -35.79 -17.17
CA VAL A 354 6.10 -36.43 -17.61
C VAL A 354 6.97 -36.74 -16.39
N LEU A 355 7.37 -38.01 -16.28
CA LEU A 355 8.66 -38.55 -15.77
C LEU A 355 8.49 -39.69 -14.76
N GLN A 356 8.74 -40.90 -15.27
CA GLN A 356 8.94 -42.15 -14.54
C GLN A 356 10.24 -42.10 -13.70
N PRO A 357 10.30 -42.77 -12.53
CA PRO A 357 11.49 -42.85 -11.71
C PRO A 357 12.28 -44.14 -11.96
N GLU A 358 13.51 -44.04 -12.46
CA GLU A 358 14.52 -45.07 -12.28
C GLU A 358 15.72 -44.51 -11.50
N GLN A 359 16.21 -45.33 -10.57
CA GLN A 359 17.46 -45.20 -9.81
C GLN A 359 17.44 -44.37 -8.51
N ARG A 360 16.90 -44.98 -7.45
CA ARG A 360 17.40 -44.81 -6.07
C ARG A 360 18.27 -46.01 -5.71
N ASN A 361 19.53 -45.78 -5.38
CA ASN A 361 20.29 -46.70 -4.52
C ASN A 361 21.31 -45.93 -3.65
N SER A 362 21.47 -46.42 -2.42
CA SER A 362 22.50 -46.14 -1.39
C SER A 362 22.39 -44.89 -0.47
N LEU A 363 21.68 -45.07 0.66
CA LEU A 363 22.10 -44.94 2.10
C LEU A 363 22.77 -43.65 2.65
N PRO A 364 22.76 -43.38 3.99
CA PRO A 364 21.86 -43.81 5.07
C PRO A 364 21.39 -42.69 6.04
N ILE A 365 20.38 -43.07 6.82
CA ILE A 365 19.78 -42.36 7.96
C ILE A 365 20.75 -42.27 9.16
N THR A 366 20.83 -41.11 9.81
CA THR A 366 21.25 -41.00 11.23
C THR A 366 20.24 -40.21 12.06
N ARG A 367 20.00 -40.73 13.27
CA ARG A 367 19.03 -40.30 14.29
C ARG A 367 19.61 -39.23 15.23
N SER A 368 18.68 -38.62 15.99
CA SER A 368 18.80 -37.87 17.26
C SER A 368 19.08 -36.37 17.11
N ARG A 369 18.51 -35.44 17.90
CA ARG A 369 18.15 -35.48 19.34
C ARG A 369 16.94 -34.58 19.66
N ARG A 370 16.08 -35.08 20.56
CA ARG A 370 15.47 -34.28 21.64
C ARG A 370 16.60 -33.89 22.60
N GLU A 371 16.68 -32.63 23.00
CA GLU A 371 17.21 -32.08 24.28
C GLU A 371 17.69 -30.63 24.07
N PHE A 372 17.17 -29.73 24.92
CA PHE A 372 17.54 -28.34 25.27
C PHE A 372 16.20 -27.60 25.48
N GLY A 373 15.60 -27.53 26.68
CA GLY A 373 16.19 -27.26 28.00
C GLY A 373 16.12 -25.74 28.23
N GLU A 374 14.99 -25.20 28.69
CA GLU A 374 14.77 -24.84 30.10
C GLU A 374 16.07 -24.50 30.85
N ARG A 375 16.33 -23.20 31.04
CA ARG A 375 17.13 -22.60 32.12
C ARG A 375 17.09 -21.08 31.97
N CYS A 376 16.43 -20.40 32.91
CA CYS A 376 16.85 -19.12 33.50
C CYS A 376 15.76 -18.59 34.43
N LEU A 377 15.66 -19.16 35.64
CA LEU A 377 15.11 -18.48 36.81
C LEU A 377 15.91 -18.93 38.05
N HIS A 378 16.25 -17.95 38.89
CA HIS A 378 16.83 -18.01 40.23
C HIS A 378 18.34 -18.28 40.41
N SER A 379 19.06 -17.20 40.76
CA SER A 379 19.78 -16.98 42.04
C SER A 379 20.49 -15.60 41.88
N VAL A 380 20.69 -14.71 42.85
CA VAL A 380 20.85 -14.77 44.31
C VAL A 380 20.45 -13.39 44.88
N ALA A 381 19.87 -13.38 46.09
CA ALA A 381 19.72 -12.21 46.94
C ALA A 381 20.72 -12.25 48.11
N SER A 382 21.00 -11.07 48.66
CA SER A 382 21.43 -10.73 50.04
C SER A 382 22.93 -10.66 50.43
N ALA A 383 23.33 -9.47 50.91
CA ALA A 383 24.24 -9.14 52.04
C ALA A 383 24.42 -7.59 52.05
N SER A 384 23.64 -6.79 52.80
CA SER A 384 23.83 -6.32 54.19
C SER A 384 25.04 -5.42 54.46
N ASP A 385 24.72 -4.14 54.77
CA ASP A 385 25.30 -3.21 55.76
C ASP A 385 26.82 -2.94 55.86
N GLN A 386 27.21 -1.66 55.71
CA GLN A 386 28.02 -0.94 56.71
C GLN A 386 27.95 0.60 56.56
N LYS A 387 27.93 1.27 57.72
CA LYS A 387 27.83 2.71 57.98
C LYS A 387 29.19 3.43 57.92
N SER A 388 29.20 4.72 57.53
CA SER A 388 30.00 5.82 58.13
C SER A 388 29.63 7.15 57.44
N GLN A 389 28.85 8.03 58.07
CA GLN A 389 29.29 9.22 58.83
C GLN A 389 30.31 10.14 58.12
N GLY A 390 29.90 11.40 57.91
CA GLY A 390 30.76 12.52 57.47
C GLY A 390 29.96 13.80 57.28
N VAL A 391 29.80 14.57 58.35
CA VAL A 391 29.22 15.91 58.42
C VAL A 391 30.20 16.95 57.87
N CYS A 392 29.72 17.98 57.15
CA CYS A 392 30.20 19.37 57.28
C CYS A 392 29.29 20.36 56.53
N ASN A 393 28.78 21.35 57.26
CA ASN A 393 28.16 22.59 56.75
C ASN A 393 29.26 23.60 56.37
N GLY A 394 28.99 24.48 55.41
CA GLY A 394 29.86 25.62 55.11
C GLY A 394 29.50 26.42 53.85
N GLU A 395 28.53 27.32 54.00
CA GLU A 395 28.36 28.65 53.42
C GLU A 395 29.18 29.21 52.21
N TYR A 396 28.40 29.83 51.30
CA TYR A 396 28.59 31.11 50.57
C TYR A 396 29.45 31.26 49.28
N GLN A 397 28.73 31.78 48.26
CA GLN A 397 29.07 32.72 47.18
C GLN A 397 29.15 32.26 45.70
N ASN A 398 28.43 33.07 44.90
CA ASN A 398 28.17 33.11 43.46
C ASN A 398 29.37 32.90 42.55
N THR A 399 29.15 32.29 41.37
CA THR A 399 29.13 33.01 40.07
C THR A 399 28.89 32.06 38.87
N THR A 400 28.05 32.56 37.95
CA THR A 400 28.02 32.34 36.47
C THR A 400 27.88 30.92 35.89
N GLY A 401 26.77 30.69 35.16
CA GLY A 401 26.61 29.53 34.29
C GLY A 401 25.20 29.37 33.72
N SER A 402 24.74 30.34 32.94
CA SER A 402 23.46 30.31 32.21
C SER A 402 23.48 29.29 31.05
N SER A 403 22.50 28.39 31.01
CA SER A 403 22.05 27.69 29.78
C SER A 403 20.52 27.72 29.74
N PRO A 404 19.90 28.45 28.79
CA PRO A 404 18.46 28.47 28.66
C PRO A 404 17.95 27.38 27.69
N SER A 405 16.90 26.72 28.15
CA SER A 405 15.82 26.13 27.38
C SER A 405 15.38 27.00 26.19
N PHE A 406 15.20 26.39 25.02
CA PHE A 406 14.40 26.96 23.93
C PHE A 406 13.59 25.86 23.23
N GLY A 407 12.28 25.83 23.51
CA GLY A 407 11.28 25.14 22.72
C GLY A 407 10.37 26.17 22.05
N PHE A 408 10.48 26.28 20.72
CA PHE A 408 9.58 27.02 19.83
C PHE A 408 9.31 26.07 18.64
N SER A 409 8.09 25.55 18.51
CA SER A 409 6.97 26.08 17.72
C SER A 409 7.15 25.99 16.20
N GLU A 410 6.22 25.27 15.57
CA GLU A 410 5.60 25.47 14.24
C GLU A 410 6.46 25.87 13.04
N PHE A 411 6.37 25.11 11.93
CA PHE A 411 6.06 25.68 10.61
C PHE A 411 5.48 24.61 9.65
N TYR A 412 4.27 24.87 9.16
CA TYR A 412 3.51 24.13 8.13
C TYR A 412 3.97 24.51 6.70
N VAL A 413 3.33 23.90 5.67
CA VAL A 413 3.17 24.30 4.23
C VAL A 413 3.82 23.31 3.23
N GLU A 414 3.08 22.34 2.67
CA GLU A 414 2.19 22.35 1.47
C GLU A 414 2.90 22.27 0.09
N THR A 415 2.59 21.23 -0.72
CA THR A 415 2.74 21.31 -2.19
C THR A 415 1.52 20.75 -2.94
N LYS A 416 1.09 21.51 -3.96
CA LYS A 416 -0.08 21.27 -4.84
C LYS A 416 0.32 20.36 -6.02
N THR A 417 -0.60 19.51 -6.50
CA THR A 417 -0.50 18.93 -7.85
C THR A 417 -1.79 19.14 -8.65
N ARG A 418 -1.61 19.67 -9.87
CA ARG A 418 -2.64 19.93 -10.89
C ARG A 418 -3.00 18.64 -11.65
N ARG A 419 -4.24 18.64 -12.15
CA ARG A 419 -4.92 17.58 -12.91
C ARG A 419 -4.40 17.42 -14.34
N GLY A 420 -4.46 16.20 -14.85
CA GLY A 420 -4.58 15.87 -16.28
C GLY A 420 -5.36 14.55 -16.40
N ASN A 421 -6.48 14.59 -17.12
CA ASN A 421 -7.34 13.44 -17.42
C ASN A 421 -6.74 12.60 -18.56
N GLY A 422 -6.95 11.28 -18.50
CA GLY A 422 -6.73 10.36 -19.63
C GLY A 422 -6.97 8.92 -19.18
N ASN A 423 -8.08 8.35 -19.64
CA ASN A 423 -8.55 7.00 -19.37
C ASN A 423 -7.45 5.95 -19.62
N ILE A 424 -7.28 4.99 -18.71
CA ILE A 424 -6.69 3.69 -19.04
C ILE A 424 -7.48 2.59 -18.32
N SER A 425 -7.96 1.66 -19.13
CA SER A 425 -8.34 0.29 -18.77
C SER A 425 -7.12 -0.47 -18.28
N ALA A 426 -7.17 -1.00 -17.06
CA ALA A 426 -6.20 -1.99 -16.59
C ALA A 426 -6.96 -3.06 -15.82
N ASN A 427 -6.97 -4.27 -16.38
CA ASN A 427 -7.08 -5.49 -15.61
C ASN A 427 -5.76 -5.61 -14.83
N ASP A 428 -5.70 -5.09 -13.60
CA ASP A 428 -4.53 -5.22 -12.72
C ASP A 428 -4.69 -6.47 -11.84
N THR A 429 -3.88 -7.49 -12.11
CA THR A 429 -3.53 -8.57 -11.18
C THR A 429 -2.69 -8.01 -10.04
N ASN A 430 -3.17 -8.17 -8.80
CA ASN A 430 -2.58 -7.58 -7.59
C ASN A 430 -1.53 -8.53 -7.00
N LEU A 431 -0.23 -8.26 -7.22
CA LEU A 431 0.89 -8.86 -6.48
C LEU A 431 1.58 -7.76 -5.64
N ASP A 432 1.67 -7.97 -4.32
CA ASP A 432 2.24 -7.00 -3.36
C ASP A 432 3.79 -6.98 -3.45
N TYR A 433 4.32 -6.28 -4.45
CA TYR A 433 5.75 -6.21 -4.72
C TYR A 433 6.54 -5.29 -3.77
N VAL A 434 7.70 -5.75 -3.30
CA VAL A 434 8.66 -4.90 -2.59
C VAL A 434 9.17 -3.82 -3.54
N LYS A 435 9.02 -2.55 -3.15
CA LYS A 435 9.39 -1.41 -3.99
C LYS A 435 10.87 -1.07 -3.83
N PRO A 436 11.54 -0.57 -4.89
CA PRO A 436 12.86 0.02 -4.77
C PRO A 436 12.94 1.15 -3.74
N PHE A 437 13.97 1.13 -2.88
CA PHE A 437 14.30 2.24 -1.98
C PHE A 437 14.87 3.45 -2.72
N LEU A 438 15.44 3.21 -3.90
CA LEU A 438 16.08 4.21 -4.74
C LEU A 438 15.27 4.46 -6.02
N LYS A 439 15.07 5.73 -6.36
CA LYS A 439 14.59 6.11 -7.69
C LYS A 439 15.80 6.16 -8.63
N TRP A 440 15.78 5.32 -9.66
CA TRP A 440 16.83 5.24 -10.68
C TRP A 440 16.24 5.42 -12.08
N LEU A 441 17.06 5.89 -13.02
CA LEU A 441 16.64 6.00 -14.42
C LEU A 441 16.39 4.59 -15.00
N GLY A 442 15.41 4.45 -15.89
CA GLY A 442 15.13 3.18 -16.57
C GLY A 442 14.31 2.15 -15.77
N SER A 443 13.88 2.46 -14.54
CA SER A 443 13.17 1.51 -13.66
C SER A 443 12.03 0.73 -14.33
N LYS A 444 12.19 -0.60 -14.44
CA LYS A 444 11.26 -1.54 -15.07
C LYS A 444 10.12 -2.01 -14.18
N ARG A 445 9.57 -1.13 -13.34
CA ARG A 445 8.42 -1.46 -12.48
C ARG A 445 7.19 -1.92 -13.27
N TRP A 446 7.03 -1.45 -14.50
CA TRP A 446 5.92 -1.84 -15.37
C TRP A 446 6.04 -3.28 -15.89
N ALA A 447 7.25 -3.84 -15.94
CA ALA A 447 7.52 -5.15 -16.51
C ALA A 447 7.42 -6.28 -15.49
N VAL A 448 7.17 -5.97 -14.22
CA VAL A 448 7.28 -6.94 -13.14
C VAL A 448 6.32 -8.11 -13.31
N ASP A 449 5.04 -7.85 -13.56
CA ASP A 449 4.03 -8.92 -13.75
C ASP A 449 4.42 -9.84 -14.92
N ARG A 450 4.85 -9.23 -16.03
CA ARG A 450 5.25 -9.95 -17.24
C ARG A 450 6.49 -10.82 -17.03
N VAL A 451 7.49 -10.33 -16.30
CA VAL A 451 8.65 -11.13 -15.93
C VAL A 451 8.26 -12.21 -14.92
N ALA A 452 7.33 -11.93 -14.01
CA ALA A 452 6.84 -12.92 -13.05
C ALA A 452 6.18 -14.11 -13.75
N GLU A 453 5.34 -13.86 -14.76
CA GLU A 453 4.68 -14.90 -15.57
C GLU A 453 5.67 -15.93 -16.12
N ILE A 454 6.85 -15.47 -16.57
CA ILE A 454 7.90 -16.34 -17.09
C ILE A 454 8.74 -16.92 -15.94
N TYR A 455 9.25 -16.06 -15.06
CA TYR A 455 10.24 -16.44 -14.04
C TYR A 455 9.71 -17.46 -13.03
N LEU A 456 8.40 -17.50 -12.76
CA LEU A 456 7.83 -18.44 -11.79
C LEU A 456 8.09 -19.92 -12.16
N SER A 457 8.13 -20.25 -13.45
CA SER A 457 8.52 -21.58 -13.96
C SER A 457 10.02 -21.88 -13.78
N TYR A 458 10.83 -20.83 -13.61
CA TYR A 458 12.27 -20.87 -13.45
C TYR A 458 12.75 -20.49 -12.05
N LYS A 459 11.86 -20.42 -11.05
CA LYS A 459 12.18 -19.96 -9.68
C LYS A 459 13.31 -20.72 -8.98
N HIS A 460 13.59 -21.95 -9.42
CA HIS A 460 14.68 -22.78 -8.92
C HIS A 460 16.06 -22.32 -9.41
N ARG A 461 16.11 -21.54 -10.51
CA ARG A 461 17.32 -20.97 -11.11
C ARG A 461 17.79 -19.75 -10.34
N ARG A 462 19.10 -19.47 -10.39
CA ARG A 462 19.67 -18.24 -9.85
C ARG A 462 19.26 -17.08 -10.78
N PHE A 463 18.69 -16.03 -10.20
CA PHE A 463 18.28 -14.84 -10.95
C PHE A 463 19.49 -13.93 -11.18
N VAL A 464 19.79 -13.59 -12.43
CA VAL A 464 20.92 -12.74 -12.79
C VAL A 464 20.42 -11.45 -13.43
N ASP A 465 20.63 -10.32 -12.75
CA ASP A 465 20.32 -8.99 -13.27
C ASP A 465 21.61 -8.31 -13.72
N LEU A 466 21.79 -8.18 -15.04
CA LEU A 466 23.01 -7.66 -15.64
C LEU A 466 23.10 -6.12 -15.58
N THR A 467 22.00 -5.42 -15.32
CA THR A 467 21.90 -3.95 -15.26
C THR A 467 20.90 -3.48 -14.19
N LEU A 468 21.16 -3.89 -12.95
CA LEU A 468 20.27 -3.80 -11.79
C LEU A 468 19.52 -2.47 -11.65
N GLY A 469 20.22 -1.34 -11.73
CA GLY A 469 19.62 -0.02 -11.50
C GLY A 469 18.88 0.07 -10.16
N SER A 470 17.56 0.30 -10.22
CA SER A 470 16.70 0.36 -9.03
C SER A 470 16.33 -1.00 -8.43
N GLY A 471 16.65 -2.12 -9.09
CA GLY A 471 16.29 -3.47 -8.64
C GLY A 471 14.79 -3.73 -8.61
N ALA A 472 14.00 -3.05 -9.46
CA ALA A 472 12.54 -3.10 -9.43
C ALA A 472 11.97 -4.51 -9.61
N ILE A 473 12.56 -5.28 -10.53
CA ILE A 473 12.14 -6.65 -10.83
C ILE A 473 12.61 -7.63 -9.77
N PRO A 474 13.92 -7.75 -9.46
CA PRO A 474 14.36 -8.73 -8.45
C PRO A 474 13.80 -8.44 -7.05
N LEU A 475 13.60 -7.17 -6.66
CA LEU A 475 12.95 -6.87 -5.36
C LEU A 475 11.49 -7.32 -5.35
N ALA A 476 10.79 -7.14 -6.46
CA ALA A 476 9.41 -7.56 -6.56
C ALA A 476 9.26 -9.09 -6.50
N LEU A 477 10.12 -9.81 -7.22
CA LEU A 477 10.08 -11.27 -7.33
C LEU A 477 10.68 -11.98 -6.12
N GLN A 478 11.57 -11.32 -5.39
CA GLN A 478 12.32 -11.85 -4.23
C GLN A 478 12.96 -13.24 -4.48
N PRO A 479 13.79 -13.42 -5.54
CA PRO A 479 14.49 -14.68 -5.72
C PRO A 479 15.40 -15.02 -4.54
N GLU A 480 15.52 -16.30 -4.21
CA GLU A 480 16.39 -16.77 -3.14
C GLU A 480 17.87 -16.57 -3.48
N ARG A 481 18.25 -16.84 -4.74
CA ARG A 481 19.62 -16.72 -5.26
C ARG A 481 19.66 -15.62 -6.32
N VAL A 482 20.39 -14.54 -6.06
CA VAL A 482 20.52 -13.41 -7.00
C VAL A 482 21.99 -13.05 -7.22
N LEU A 483 22.37 -12.85 -8.48
CA LEU A 483 23.57 -12.14 -8.88
C LEU A 483 23.16 -10.85 -9.58
N ALA A 484 23.38 -9.71 -8.93
CA ALA A 484 22.97 -8.41 -9.41
C ALA A 484 24.18 -7.53 -9.75
N CYS A 485 24.22 -7.02 -10.97
CA CYS A 485 25.34 -6.27 -11.52
C CYS A 485 24.90 -4.89 -12.02
N ASP A 486 25.78 -3.90 -11.88
CA ASP A 486 25.65 -2.61 -12.54
C ASP A 486 27.05 -2.04 -12.79
N ALA A 487 27.23 -1.36 -13.93
CA ALA A 487 28.49 -0.72 -14.28
C ALA A 487 28.79 0.51 -13.40
N ASN A 488 27.82 1.01 -12.64
CA ASN A 488 27.99 2.10 -11.68
C ASN A 488 28.47 1.57 -10.31
N PRO A 489 29.76 1.73 -9.95
CA PRO A 489 30.28 1.22 -8.69
C PRO A 489 29.72 1.93 -7.46
N GLN A 490 29.29 3.20 -7.57
CA GLN A 490 28.65 3.91 -6.46
C GLN A 490 27.25 3.38 -6.17
N LEU A 491 26.50 2.99 -7.21
CA LEU A 491 25.21 2.32 -7.05
C LEU A 491 25.38 0.97 -6.34
N ILE A 492 26.35 0.16 -6.75
CA ILE A 492 26.60 -1.14 -6.12
C ILE A 492 27.07 -0.99 -4.67
N GLN A 493 27.88 0.02 -4.36
CA GLN A 493 28.23 0.36 -2.98
C GLN A 493 27.00 0.73 -2.14
N LEU A 494 26.04 1.46 -2.72
CA LEU A 494 24.78 1.76 -2.05
C LEU A 494 23.97 0.49 -1.76
N TRP A 495 23.87 -0.45 -2.70
CA TRP A 495 23.23 -1.75 -2.47
C TRP A 495 23.91 -2.56 -1.36
N LYS A 496 25.25 -2.65 -1.39
CA LYS A 496 26.04 -3.34 -0.34
C LYS A 496 25.89 -2.68 1.03
N TRP A 497 25.81 -1.36 1.10
CA TRP A 497 25.55 -0.65 2.35
C TRP A 497 24.15 -0.97 2.91
N VAL A 498 23.11 -1.00 2.07
CA VAL A 498 21.76 -1.45 2.48
C VAL A 498 21.77 -2.92 2.90
N GLN A 499 22.53 -3.78 2.22
CA GLN A 499 22.70 -5.19 2.56
C GLN A 499 23.34 -5.38 3.95
N ALA A 500 24.29 -4.52 4.34
CA ALA A 500 24.95 -4.59 5.64
C ALA A 500 24.01 -4.20 6.80
N ASP A 501 23.38 -3.02 6.72
CA ASP A 501 22.30 -2.55 7.62
C ASP A 501 21.62 -1.24 7.19
N GLY A 502 22.16 -0.52 6.20
CA GLY A 502 21.58 0.74 5.73
C GLY A 502 21.54 1.84 6.80
N LYS A 503 22.41 1.77 7.82
CA LYS A 503 22.42 2.78 8.89
C LYS A 503 23.09 4.08 8.44
N PHE A 504 22.41 5.18 8.75
CA PHE A 504 22.91 6.52 8.48
C PHE A 504 23.84 6.99 9.60
N ILE A 505 25.00 7.51 9.21
CA ILE A 505 25.96 8.24 10.05
C ILE A 505 25.98 9.73 9.70
N ILE A 506 25.53 10.08 8.49
CA ILE A 506 25.33 11.47 8.08
C ILE A 506 23.90 11.91 8.46
N PRO A 507 23.71 13.18 8.87
CA PRO A 507 22.39 13.76 9.00
C PRO A 507 21.60 13.63 7.69
N LEU A 508 20.42 13.02 7.76
CA LEU A 508 19.47 13.09 6.68
C LEU A 508 18.67 14.38 6.84
N VAL A 509 19.16 15.45 6.22
CA VAL A 509 18.52 16.76 6.24
C VAL A 509 18.18 17.21 4.83
N SER A 510 16.98 17.76 4.67
CA SER A 510 16.46 18.21 3.38
C SER A 510 16.59 19.72 3.23
N GLU A 511 17.81 20.23 3.33
CA GLU A 511 18.15 21.65 3.20
C GLU A 511 19.08 21.89 2.00
N GLU A 512 18.86 22.99 1.27
CA GLU A 512 19.54 23.28 0.01
C GLU A 512 21.05 23.48 0.20
N GLU A 513 21.46 24.20 1.24
CA GLU A 513 22.87 24.42 1.56
C GLU A 513 23.56 23.10 1.92
N TYR A 514 22.93 22.30 2.79
CA TYR A 514 23.44 20.98 3.19
C TYR A 514 23.53 20.02 2.00
N PHE A 515 22.59 20.06 1.07
CA PHE A 515 22.66 19.30 -0.17
C PHE A 515 23.91 19.61 -0.99
N TYR A 516 24.25 20.90 -1.16
CA TYR A 516 25.43 21.28 -1.92
C TYR A 516 26.72 20.89 -1.20
N GLN A 517 26.78 21.00 0.13
CA GLN A 517 27.88 20.48 0.94
C GLN A 517 28.05 18.96 0.76
N CYS A 518 26.96 18.20 0.87
CA CYS A 518 26.96 16.75 0.62
C CYS A 518 27.33 16.39 -0.82
N ARG A 519 26.93 17.20 -1.80
CA ARG A 519 27.29 17.01 -3.21
C ARG A 519 28.78 17.20 -3.44
N ASP A 520 29.37 18.23 -2.84
CA ASP A 520 30.79 18.51 -2.96
C ASP A 520 31.63 17.47 -2.22
N ARG A 521 31.17 17.00 -1.06
CA ARG A 521 31.75 15.87 -0.33
C ARG A 521 31.67 14.57 -1.14
N TYR A 522 30.51 14.23 -1.69
CA TYR A 522 30.34 13.07 -2.57
C TYR A 522 31.29 13.13 -3.77
N ASN A 523 31.36 14.28 -4.44
CA ASN A 523 32.23 14.47 -5.60
C ASN A 523 33.71 14.36 -5.25
N THR A 524 34.11 14.83 -4.07
CA THR A 524 35.46 14.68 -3.51
C THR A 524 35.79 13.21 -3.27
N LEU A 525 34.91 12.48 -2.57
CA LEU A 525 35.09 11.05 -2.28
C LEU A 525 35.16 10.21 -3.56
N VAL A 526 34.31 10.49 -4.55
CA VAL A 526 34.34 9.81 -5.87
C VAL A 526 35.64 10.11 -6.61
N ARG A 527 36.11 11.35 -6.59
CA ARG A 527 37.36 11.76 -7.26
C ARG A 527 38.59 11.11 -6.63
N ASP A 528 38.63 11.08 -5.30
CA ASP A 528 39.79 10.63 -4.54
C ASP A 528 39.82 9.10 -4.37
N GLY A 529 38.75 8.40 -4.76
CA GLY A 529 38.67 6.94 -4.72
C GLY A 529 38.65 6.37 -3.31
N ILE A 530 38.27 7.17 -2.31
CA ILE A 530 38.29 6.78 -0.90
C ILE A 530 37.11 5.86 -0.62
N GLY A 531 37.38 4.69 -0.03
CA GLY A 531 36.36 3.75 0.47
C GLY A 531 35.70 4.25 1.75
N ASP A 532 35.02 5.39 1.67
CA ASP A 532 34.41 6.07 2.81
C ASP A 532 32.96 5.57 3.04
N PRO A 533 32.60 5.14 4.26
CA PRO A 533 31.24 4.72 4.61
C PRO A 533 30.15 5.79 4.36
N GLU A 534 30.52 7.07 4.28
CA GLU A 534 29.62 8.17 3.95
C GLU A 534 29.14 8.12 2.49
N LEU A 535 29.96 7.62 1.57
CA LEU A 535 29.72 7.68 0.12
C LEU A 535 28.33 7.14 -0.31
N PRO A 536 27.90 5.92 0.06
CA PRO A 536 26.58 5.40 -0.31
C PRO A 536 25.44 6.22 0.31
N GLN A 537 25.63 6.74 1.52
CA GLN A 537 24.63 7.54 2.23
C GLN A 537 24.43 8.90 1.56
N LEU A 538 25.53 9.53 1.15
CA LEU A 538 25.52 10.76 0.37
C LEU A 538 24.83 10.53 -0.98
N LEU A 539 25.14 9.44 -1.69
CA LEU A 539 24.45 9.10 -2.94
C LEU A 539 22.93 8.98 -2.74
N TYR A 540 22.51 8.28 -1.67
CA TYR A 540 21.09 8.14 -1.34
C TYR A 540 20.44 9.50 -1.05
N LEU A 541 21.04 10.31 -0.17
CA LEU A 541 20.57 11.66 0.15
C LEU A 541 20.41 12.51 -1.12
N LEU A 542 21.46 12.57 -1.94
CA LEU A 542 21.49 13.33 -3.18
C LEU A 542 20.41 12.88 -4.16
N CYS A 543 20.22 11.57 -4.35
CA CYS A 543 19.15 11.05 -5.21
C CYS A 543 17.76 11.33 -4.64
N ARG A 544 17.59 11.41 -3.32
CA ARG A 544 16.28 11.71 -2.71
C ARG A 544 15.92 13.19 -2.84
N THR A 545 16.91 14.07 -2.77
CA THR A 545 16.73 15.52 -2.65
C THR A 545 17.00 16.31 -3.93
N SER A 546 17.68 15.72 -4.91
CA SER A 546 17.93 16.37 -6.20
C SER A 546 16.64 16.62 -6.99
N PHE A 547 16.72 17.52 -7.97
CA PHE A 547 15.66 17.75 -8.94
C PHE A 547 15.22 16.44 -9.62
N ASN A 548 13.91 16.15 -9.57
CA ASN A 548 13.29 14.88 -9.95
C ASN A 548 13.74 13.63 -9.14
N GLY A 549 14.71 13.76 -8.25
CA GLY A 549 15.34 12.69 -7.47
C GLY A 549 15.92 11.60 -8.32
N LEU A 550 16.78 12.00 -9.24
CA LEU A 550 17.50 11.10 -10.13
C LEU A 550 19.00 11.35 -9.94
N HIS A 551 19.77 10.28 -10.07
CA HIS A 551 21.21 10.39 -10.22
C HIS A 551 21.55 11.04 -11.57
N ARG A 552 22.43 12.03 -11.55
CA ARG A 552 22.89 12.75 -12.73
C ARG A 552 24.38 13.03 -12.53
N SER A 553 25.24 12.46 -13.36
CA SER A 553 26.70 12.63 -13.28
C SER A 553 27.30 13.24 -14.55
N SER A 554 28.23 14.16 -14.39
CA SER A 554 29.03 14.72 -15.49
C SER A 554 29.95 13.67 -16.14
N SER A 555 30.59 14.03 -17.25
CA SER A 555 31.65 13.22 -17.89
C SER A 555 32.83 12.90 -16.96
N ARG A 556 33.03 13.69 -15.90
CA ARG A 556 34.03 13.45 -14.83
C ARG A 556 33.48 12.59 -13.68
N LYS A 557 32.37 11.87 -13.88
CA LYS A 557 31.66 11.04 -12.87
C LYS A 557 31.15 11.81 -11.63
N ALA A 558 31.32 13.13 -11.57
CA ALA A 558 30.80 13.97 -10.49
C ALA A 558 29.27 14.16 -10.60
N PHE A 559 28.56 14.02 -9.48
CA PHE A 559 27.14 14.31 -9.34
C PHE A 559 26.85 15.79 -9.62
N ASN A 560 25.92 16.08 -10.53
CA ASN A 560 25.63 17.43 -10.99
C ASN A 560 24.13 17.77 -11.07
N ALA A 561 23.23 16.92 -10.55
CA ALA A 561 21.83 17.33 -10.42
C ALA A 561 21.73 18.50 -9.42
N PRO A 562 20.91 19.53 -9.72
CA PRO A 562 20.67 20.62 -8.78
C PRO A 562 19.70 20.18 -7.67
N TRP A 563 19.60 21.01 -6.63
CA TRP A 563 18.62 20.84 -5.56
C TRP A 563 17.18 20.80 -6.08
N GLY A 564 16.33 19.96 -5.47
CA GLY A 564 14.92 19.81 -5.81
C GLY A 564 14.02 20.63 -4.88
N LYS A 565 13.56 21.81 -5.32
CA LYS A 565 12.72 22.77 -4.55
C LYS A 565 11.43 22.24 -3.90
N TYR A 566 10.99 21.02 -4.21
CA TYR A 566 9.70 20.47 -3.78
C TYR A 566 9.81 19.22 -2.91
N LYS A 567 11.02 18.78 -2.55
CA LYS A 567 11.23 17.54 -1.80
C LYS A 567 11.77 17.87 -0.42
N LYS A 568 10.91 17.74 0.59
CA LYS A 568 11.30 17.56 1.99
C LYS A 568 11.01 16.10 2.34
N PHE A 569 11.96 15.38 2.93
CA PHE A 569 11.67 14.10 3.56
C PHE A 569 11.53 14.36 5.08
N THR A 570 10.45 13.85 5.67
CA THR A 570 10.11 14.00 7.09
C THR A 570 10.17 12.63 7.74
N GLY A 571 10.88 12.51 8.87
CA GLY A 571 11.00 11.25 9.64
C GLY A 571 12.33 10.51 9.47
N GLN A 572 12.56 9.51 10.32
CA GLN A 572 13.70 8.60 10.21
C GLN A 572 13.50 7.67 9.00
N ILE A 573 14.50 7.60 8.12
CA ILE A 573 14.48 6.66 6.98
C ILE A 573 15.02 5.32 7.48
N ASP A 574 14.16 4.30 7.50
CA ASP A 574 14.54 2.93 7.85
C ASP A 574 14.68 2.05 6.60
N LEU A 575 15.92 1.63 6.31
CA LEU A 575 16.25 0.72 5.22
C LEU A 575 16.49 -0.73 5.71
N SER A 576 16.36 -0.99 7.01
CA SER A 576 16.71 -2.28 7.63
C SER A 576 15.87 -3.44 7.10
N HIS A 577 14.63 -3.20 6.68
CA HIS A 577 13.77 -4.25 6.12
C HIS A 577 14.30 -4.82 4.79
N TYR A 578 15.06 -4.05 4.01
CA TYR A 578 15.67 -4.54 2.77
C TYR A 578 16.76 -5.57 3.03
N LYS A 579 17.48 -5.45 4.16
CA LYS A 579 18.53 -6.41 4.56
C LYS A 579 18.01 -7.85 4.59
N ASN A 580 16.79 -8.07 5.07
CA ASN A 580 16.21 -9.40 5.14
C ASN A 580 15.91 -10.00 3.75
N ILE A 581 15.76 -9.15 2.73
CA ILE A 581 15.43 -9.55 1.36
C ILE A 581 16.71 -9.76 0.56
N ILE A 582 17.63 -8.79 0.62
CA ILE A 582 18.85 -8.79 -0.21
C ILE A 582 20.07 -9.37 0.50
N GLY A 583 19.92 -9.84 1.74
CA GLY A 583 21.02 -10.32 2.58
C GLY A 583 21.83 -11.44 1.93
N GLY A 584 21.17 -12.32 1.16
CA GLY A 584 21.82 -13.41 0.41
C GLY A 584 22.21 -13.07 -1.02
N TRP A 585 21.99 -11.84 -1.49
CA TRP A 585 22.24 -11.47 -2.89
C TRP A 585 23.71 -11.14 -3.13
N GLU A 586 24.24 -11.52 -4.28
CA GLU A 586 25.58 -11.14 -4.71
C GLU A 586 25.51 -9.86 -5.53
N PHE A 587 26.27 -8.83 -5.13
CA PHE A 587 26.35 -7.55 -5.85
C PHE A 587 27.73 -7.33 -6.47
N LYS A 588 27.77 -7.10 -7.78
CA LYS A 588 29.02 -6.89 -8.54
C LYS A 588 29.01 -5.55 -9.29
N ALA A 589 30.04 -4.75 -9.07
CA ALA A 589 30.28 -3.52 -9.83
C ALA A 589 31.17 -3.86 -11.03
N ALA A 590 30.56 -4.14 -12.17
CA ALA A 590 31.28 -4.60 -13.36
C ALA A 590 30.52 -4.26 -14.65
N ASP A 591 31.23 -4.35 -15.78
CA ASP A 591 30.57 -4.39 -17.08
C ASP A 591 29.84 -5.74 -17.23
N PHE A 592 28.66 -5.74 -17.86
CA PHE A 592 27.85 -6.94 -18.01
C PHE A 592 28.62 -8.07 -18.73
N ARG A 593 29.53 -7.74 -19.65
CA ARG A 593 30.40 -8.70 -20.36
C ARG A 593 31.25 -9.54 -19.42
N GLU A 594 31.69 -8.97 -18.29
CA GLU A 594 32.48 -9.69 -17.30
C GLU A 594 31.62 -10.65 -16.48
N VAL A 595 30.35 -10.30 -16.25
CA VAL A 595 29.40 -11.16 -15.53
C VAL A 595 28.96 -12.33 -16.40
N LEU A 596 28.75 -12.08 -17.69
CA LEU A 596 28.39 -13.10 -18.67
C LEU A 596 29.40 -14.27 -18.72
N LYS A 597 30.69 -14.00 -18.49
CA LYS A 597 31.75 -15.04 -18.39
C LYS A 597 31.57 -16.00 -17.20
N SER A 598 30.74 -15.64 -16.22
CA SER A 598 30.48 -16.41 -15.00
C SER A 598 29.06 -16.95 -14.90
N ILE A 599 28.31 -16.88 -16.01
CA ILE A 599 26.97 -17.45 -16.13
C ILE A 599 27.05 -18.98 -16.06
N ARG A 600 26.04 -19.56 -15.42
CA ARG A 600 25.90 -20.99 -15.16
C ARG A 600 24.66 -21.52 -15.89
N GLY A 601 24.64 -22.81 -16.17
CA GLY A 601 23.48 -23.47 -16.80
C GLY A 601 22.19 -23.38 -15.96
N ASP A 602 22.30 -23.13 -14.66
CA ASP A 602 21.17 -22.94 -13.74
C ASP A 602 20.77 -21.46 -13.53
N ASP A 603 21.20 -20.55 -14.41
CA ASP A 603 20.83 -19.13 -14.34
C ASP A 603 19.55 -18.80 -15.13
N PHE A 604 18.92 -17.70 -14.72
CA PHE A 604 17.85 -16.98 -15.43
C PHE A 604 18.31 -15.53 -15.59
N VAL A 605 18.46 -15.04 -16.82
CA VAL A 605 19.11 -13.74 -17.09
C VAL A 605 18.11 -12.67 -17.46
N ILE A 606 18.26 -11.49 -16.86
CA ILE A 606 17.58 -10.27 -17.27
C ILE A 606 18.57 -9.17 -17.66
N PHE A 607 18.26 -8.44 -18.73
CA PHE A 607 19.10 -7.36 -19.24
C PHE A 607 18.29 -6.13 -19.68
N ASP A 608 18.60 -4.98 -19.11
CA ASP A 608 18.00 -3.68 -19.43
C ASP A 608 19.10 -2.66 -19.74
N PRO A 609 19.68 -2.69 -20.96
CA PRO A 609 20.76 -1.78 -21.34
C PRO A 609 20.27 -0.34 -21.53
N PRO A 610 21.19 0.64 -21.63
CA PRO A 610 20.86 1.93 -22.24
C PRO A 610 20.26 1.73 -23.65
N TYR A 611 19.11 2.32 -23.92
CA TYR A 611 18.38 2.10 -25.18
C TYR A 611 19.01 2.79 -26.39
N ASP A 612 18.76 2.23 -27.58
CA ASP A 612 19.00 2.91 -28.86
C ASP A 612 18.17 4.20 -28.98
N SER A 613 18.65 5.15 -29.79
CA SER A 613 17.96 6.43 -30.01
C SER A 613 17.59 6.59 -31.48
N HIS A 614 16.36 7.04 -31.75
CA HIS A 614 15.78 7.09 -33.11
C HIS A 614 16.52 7.97 -34.13
N ASP A 615 17.44 8.85 -33.73
CA ASP A 615 18.12 9.80 -34.63
C ASP A 615 19.64 9.92 -34.41
N GLY A 616 20.27 8.95 -33.74
CA GLY A 616 21.69 9.05 -33.34
C GLY A 616 21.99 10.17 -32.33
N LYS A 617 20.98 10.93 -31.91
CA LYS A 617 21.03 11.88 -30.80
C LYS A 617 20.37 11.23 -29.58
N ALA A 618 21.16 10.45 -28.84
CA ALA A 618 20.74 9.98 -27.53
C ALA A 618 20.25 11.15 -26.68
N PHE A 619 19.04 11.05 -26.12
CA PHE A 619 18.45 12.07 -25.25
C PHE A 619 19.11 12.13 -23.86
N THR A 620 20.33 11.63 -23.72
CA THR A 620 21.07 11.58 -22.48
C THR A 620 22.54 11.88 -22.77
N SER A 621 23.00 13.04 -22.29
CA SER A 621 24.43 13.26 -22.05
C SER A 621 24.99 12.36 -20.91
N TYR A 622 24.31 11.25 -20.59
CA TYR A 622 24.59 10.33 -19.47
C TYR A 622 25.14 8.97 -19.92
N THR A 623 25.15 8.69 -21.22
CA THR A 623 25.66 7.43 -21.78
C THR A 623 26.32 7.69 -23.14
N SER A 624 27.33 8.56 -23.18
CA SER A 624 28.18 8.75 -24.38
C SER A 624 29.12 7.55 -24.65
N LYS A 625 28.72 6.32 -24.27
CA LYS A 625 29.56 5.12 -24.32
C LYS A 625 28.86 3.80 -24.71
N PHE A 626 27.53 3.70 -24.71
CA PHE A 626 26.83 2.49 -25.17
C PHE A 626 26.36 2.72 -26.61
N THR A 627 27.12 2.17 -27.54
CA THR A 627 27.00 2.35 -28.99
C THR A 627 26.09 1.30 -29.61
N ARG A 628 25.82 1.41 -30.91
CA ARG A 628 25.12 0.36 -31.67
C ARG A 628 25.95 -0.93 -31.74
N ASP A 629 27.27 -0.85 -31.73
CA ASP A 629 28.13 -2.04 -31.69
C ASP A 629 27.97 -2.76 -30.34
N ASP A 630 27.85 -2.00 -29.24
CA ASP A 630 27.52 -2.58 -27.93
C ASP A 630 26.11 -3.24 -27.90
N GLN A 631 25.13 -2.70 -28.64
CA GLN A 631 23.81 -3.32 -28.80
C GLN A 631 23.91 -4.66 -29.56
N VAL A 632 24.69 -4.70 -30.65
CA VAL A 632 24.93 -5.92 -31.43
C VAL A 632 25.63 -6.96 -30.56
N GLU A 633 26.76 -6.59 -29.95
CA GLU A 633 27.56 -7.51 -29.13
C GLU A 633 26.74 -8.05 -27.95
N SER A 634 25.99 -7.19 -27.24
CA SER A 634 25.15 -7.65 -26.13
C SER A 634 24.06 -8.62 -26.59
N ALA A 635 23.39 -8.36 -27.71
CA ALA A 635 22.39 -9.26 -28.26
C ALA A 635 23.01 -10.61 -28.68
N GLU A 636 24.19 -10.60 -29.31
CA GLU A 636 24.91 -11.81 -29.72
C GLU A 636 25.36 -12.65 -28.51
N LEU A 637 25.91 -12.00 -27.49
CA LEU A 637 26.31 -12.66 -26.25
C LEU A 637 25.11 -13.27 -25.52
N LEU A 638 23.98 -12.57 -25.47
CA LEU A 638 22.74 -13.10 -24.91
C LEU A 638 22.14 -14.23 -25.76
N ALA A 639 22.24 -14.14 -27.08
CA ALA A 639 21.75 -15.17 -28.00
C ALA A 639 22.52 -16.48 -27.88
N ALA A 640 23.81 -16.41 -27.54
CA ALA A 640 24.68 -17.57 -27.36
C ALA A 640 24.41 -18.33 -26.05
N LEU A 641 23.59 -17.78 -25.14
CA LEU A 641 23.20 -18.45 -23.90
C LEU A 641 22.14 -19.52 -24.19
N GLU A 642 22.33 -20.73 -23.67
CA GLU A 642 21.35 -21.84 -23.72
C GLU A 642 20.42 -21.85 -22.49
N ILE A 643 20.24 -20.69 -21.86
CA ILE A 643 19.41 -20.50 -20.66
C ILE A 643 18.32 -19.46 -20.93
N PRO A 644 17.27 -19.39 -20.08
CA PRO A 644 16.23 -18.37 -20.18
C PRO A 644 16.79 -16.96 -20.10
N VAL A 645 16.46 -16.13 -21.09
CA VAL A 645 16.87 -14.72 -21.19
C VAL A 645 15.66 -13.82 -21.43
N ILE A 646 15.58 -12.73 -20.67
CA ILE A 646 14.70 -11.59 -20.93
C ILE A 646 15.56 -10.34 -21.15
N ALA A 647 15.27 -9.59 -22.21
CA ALA A 647 15.89 -8.30 -22.48
C ALA A 647 14.84 -7.22 -22.76
N PHE A 648 15.23 -5.96 -22.56
CA PHE A 648 14.41 -4.79 -22.87
C PHE A 648 15.14 -3.83 -23.79
N ASN A 649 14.41 -3.14 -24.66
CA ASN A 649 15.00 -2.04 -25.44
C ASN A 649 13.95 -1.05 -25.96
N ALA A 650 14.41 0.00 -26.65
CA ALA A 650 13.54 0.83 -27.46
C ALA A 650 13.04 0.07 -28.70
N ASP A 651 11.83 0.40 -29.12
CA ASP A 651 11.29 -0.09 -30.38
C ASP A 651 11.89 0.66 -31.58
N THR A 652 13.00 0.17 -32.12
CA THR A 652 13.61 0.69 -33.35
C THR A 652 13.78 -0.43 -34.39
N PRO A 653 13.75 -0.10 -35.70
CA PRO A 653 14.01 -1.10 -36.76
C PRO A 653 15.34 -1.84 -36.55
N PHE A 654 16.37 -1.11 -36.09
CA PHE A 654 17.69 -1.66 -35.78
C PHE A 654 17.65 -2.72 -34.67
N ILE A 655 16.96 -2.44 -33.56
CA ILE A 655 16.83 -3.42 -32.47
C ILE A 655 16.01 -4.64 -32.92
N ARG A 656 14.91 -4.43 -33.64
CA ARG A 656 14.08 -5.54 -34.16
C ARG A 656 14.86 -6.45 -35.10
N GLU A 657 15.66 -5.87 -35.99
CA GLU A 657 16.49 -6.62 -36.91
C GLU A 657 17.49 -7.53 -36.17
N ILE A 658 18.24 -6.97 -35.21
CA ILE A 658 19.26 -7.72 -34.46
C ILE A 658 18.63 -8.86 -33.65
N TYR A 659 17.66 -8.53 -32.80
CA TYR A 659 17.06 -9.54 -31.92
C TYR A 659 16.23 -10.57 -32.69
N GLY A 660 15.54 -10.16 -33.75
CA GLY A 660 14.79 -11.06 -34.62
C GLY A 660 15.71 -12.03 -35.38
N ARG A 661 16.81 -11.55 -35.96
CA ARG A 661 17.80 -12.40 -36.64
C ARG A 661 18.47 -13.39 -35.69
N LEU A 662 18.67 -12.99 -34.43
CA LEU A 662 19.24 -13.83 -33.38
C LEU A 662 18.22 -14.77 -32.71
N GLY A 663 16.99 -14.82 -33.21
CA GLY A 663 15.95 -15.77 -32.79
C GLY A 663 15.39 -15.48 -31.40
N PHE A 664 15.25 -14.21 -31.02
CA PHE A 664 14.43 -13.80 -29.89
C PHE A 664 12.96 -13.66 -30.32
N SER A 665 12.04 -13.97 -29.41
CA SER A 665 10.66 -13.50 -29.52
C SER A 665 10.63 -12.02 -29.17
N VAL A 666 9.97 -11.23 -30.02
CA VAL A 666 9.92 -9.76 -29.92
C VAL A 666 8.48 -9.33 -29.70
N GLU A 667 8.22 -8.69 -28.57
CA GLU A 667 6.92 -8.17 -28.23
C GLU A 667 6.95 -6.66 -27.93
N GLU A 668 5.92 -5.94 -28.37
CA GLU A 668 5.75 -4.51 -28.13
C GLU A 668 4.96 -4.23 -26.86
N VAL A 669 5.43 -3.26 -26.08
CA VAL A 669 4.72 -2.82 -24.87
C VAL A 669 4.61 -1.30 -24.84
N GLU A 670 3.38 -0.80 -24.74
CA GLU A 670 3.12 0.62 -24.56
C GLU A 670 3.39 1.04 -23.10
N VAL A 671 4.39 1.90 -22.90
CA VAL A 671 4.81 2.38 -21.59
C VAL A 671 4.62 3.89 -21.44
N LYS A 672 4.21 4.31 -20.23
CA LYS A 672 4.14 5.73 -19.87
C LYS A 672 5.52 6.24 -19.47
N ARG A 673 6.12 7.14 -20.26
CA ARG A 673 7.36 7.83 -19.85
C ARG A 673 7.13 8.67 -18.59
N SER A 674 7.85 8.36 -17.52
CA SER A 674 7.78 9.08 -16.24
C SER A 674 8.64 10.36 -16.20
N VAL A 675 9.50 10.57 -17.20
CA VAL A 675 10.46 11.71 -17.28
C VAL A 675 10.53 12.24 -18.73
N SER A 676 10.44 13.56 -18.91
CA SER A 676 10.60 14.28 -20.19
C SER A 676 11.21 15.67 -19.93
N CYS A 677 12.14 16.14 -20.78
CA CYS A 677 12.75 17.47 -20.64
C CYS A 677 11.91 18.61 -21.23
N ARG A 678 10.78 18.32 -21.90
CA ARG A 678 9.83 19.34 -22.39
C ARG A 678 8.47 19.14 -21.74
N GLY A 679 7.87 20.23 -21.24
CA GLY A 679 6.60 20.20 -20.50
C GLY A 679 5.42 19.57 -21.25
N ASN A 680 5.49 19.47 -22.58
CA ASN A 680 4.47 18.88 -23.45
C ASN A 680 4.85 17.52 -24.06
N GLY A 681 6.00 16.92 -23.72
CA GLY A 681 6.54 15.72 -24.38
C GLY A 681 6.28 14.39 -23.64
N ARG A 682 5.12 14.21 -23.00
CA ARG A 682 4.75 12.97 -22.29
C ARG A 682 3.84 12.08 -23.14
N ASN A 683 4.27 11.78 -24.36
CA ASN A 683 3.59 10.78 -25.19
C ASN A 683 3.93 9.37 -24.68
N PRO A 684 3.03 8.38 -24.87
CA PRO A 684 3.38 6.97 -24.69
C PRO A 684 4.62 6.62 -25.52
N ALA A 685 5.51 5.80 -24.98
CA ALA A 685 6.62 5.22 -25.72
C ALA A 685 6.36 3.72 -25.87
N ILE A 686 6.81 3.14 -26.98
CA ILE A 686 6.79 1.69 -27.17
C ILE A 686 8.18 1.18 -26.77
N GLU A 687 8.22 0.22 -25.87
CA GLU A 687 9.42 -0.53 -25.49
C GLU A 687 9.25 -1.98 -25.97
N LEU A 688 10.37 -2.64 -26.28
CA LEU A 688 10.37 -4.05 -26.67
C LEU A 688 10.64 -4.92 -25.44
N PHE A 689 9.82 -5.96 -25.29
CA PHE A 689 10.02 -7.09 -24.38
C PHE A 689 10.54 -8.26 -25.20
N LEU A 690 11.79 -8.65 -24.96
CA LEU A 690 12.54 -9.58 -25.80
C LEU A 690 12.81 -10.84 -24.99
N THR A 691 12.51 -12.01 -25.52
CA THR A 691 12.68 -13.27 -24.78
C THR A 691 13.34 -14.36 -25.64
N LYS A 692 14.13 -15.23 -24.99
CA LYS A 692 14.78 -16.37 -25.63
C LYS A 692 14.93 -17.52 -24.63
N ASN A 693 14.71 -18.75 -25.11
CA ASN A 693 14.77 -19.99 -24.31
C ASN A 693 13.83 -19.97 -23.08
N VAL A 694 12.67 -19.32 -23.20
CA VAL A 694 11.64 -19.21 -22.15
C VAL A 694 10.38 -19.99 -22.49
#